data_AF-L7J8E1-F1
#
_entry.id   AF-L7J8E1-F1
#
_cell.length_a   1.000
_cell.length_b   1.000
_cell.length_c   1.000
_cell.angle_alpha   90.00
_cell.angle_beta   90.00
_cell.angle_gamma   90.00
#
_symmetry.space_group_name_H-M   'P 1'
#
loop_
_entity.id
_entity.type
_entity.pdbx_description
1 polymer ?
#
loop_
_entity_poly.entity_id
_entity_poly.type
_entity_poly.pdbx_seq_one_letter_code
_entity_poly.pdbx_strand_id
1 'polypeptide(L)'
;MSLAKRPFAEVDDNGDHRQETLRQRPTPPQPSPDRRGRWSADSDDFPDTLSPWQVDETPPQAFEADASIVLVGIRGAGKSTLAIIASTAMNRRVVDCEKAFQQATNFSSSVFKRLYGPLECRRRQTDVLRDTLANSCKGCIIVCSWMEKNIRRLLQDFCRTNPVVHILRESDVVQRHLKIEDEAKASNLIALSTSLFRGSSNFEFFNLSENLSRHVDTQTDTTISKPRSPAPYLALKRAERHFLKFLTLIMPAGSIPFIESAFPLASVPTHERKFTYALSVTLSSLLAREIDTEEMEIGADAIEIVVDDLVCGPGEVGSLTPERAALITNVLGSIRRNTVIPLIYHVLRPENGPSRPFSSNPQTIYVDYVLHGLRLAPEFVTVDLQLNESVFKQVASLRRNSRVIAHCAPMPAFPWDSPDWLRYYEKARKFDCDMVRLVKPAYDMQDNFDVQRFRASADLLGEPRIPIIAYNTGRLGRHSACFNPILSPITTAAGSGDFTRLESSYHPQLTAIDGIKALYSSFVYDPMKLYVFGANVSYSLSPTMHNAALAAYGIQHVYRPYSTPTLGGLKGLVDDPFFAGASVGLPFKVEIITITDSLSRHARAIGACNTLIPIRHLNSDGSVPDDSTLLFNSRNRAGPIKALYGENTDWIGIRACIRRGLSPANAVRPASCGLVIGAGGMARAAVYAMLQLGVKNIVIYNRTVANAEKLARHFRHLLSKGDLPQLDNNSTVNISHSSRSSGTSSPASTPRCSDARFHIVRSLDDAASQEWPPGFTLPTMIVSCIPTHEVNNTPPPNYTLPPAWLASPTGGVFFELEYKTLDSPLHAQFRREAHRGWVVMDGLDLLPEQGFAQFELFTGRRAPRRLMRRVALRAWSDELGRSGPLQLEPRLRNIVEQEP
;
A
#
# COMPACT_ATOMS: atom_id res chain seq x y z
N MET A 1 -15.40 -58.13 -28.39
CA MET A 1 -14.41 -58.98 -29.08
C MET A 1 -13.95 -60.07 -28.12
N SER A 2 -14.36 -61.31 -28.42
CA SER A 2 -13.76 -62.63 -28.10
C SER A 2 -12.68 -62.69 -27.01
N LEU A 3 -12.89 -63.26 -25.81
CA LEU A 3 -13.06 -64.68 -25.41
C LEU A 3 -11.77 -65.52 -25.30
N ALA A 4 -11.67 -66.18 -24.13
CA ALA A 4 -11.17 -67.55 -23.80
C ALA A 4 -10.09 -67.54 -22.69
N LYS A 5 -10.31 -67.96 -21.41
CA LYS A 5 -10.67 -69.29 -20.83
C LYS A 5 -9.79 -70.39 -21.44
N ARG A 6 -8.96 -71.21 -20.75
CA ARG A 6 -9.04 -72.06 -19.53
C ARG A 6 -7.98 -73.21 -19.76
N PRO A 7 -7.80 -74.30 -18.97
CA PRO A 7 -7.83 -74.55 -17.50
C PRO A 7 -6.82 -75.65 -16.96
N PHE A 8 -6.95 -76.00 -15.66
CA PHE A 8 -6.66 -77.26 -14.89
C PHE A 8 -5.21 -77.79 -14.73
N ALA A 9 -4.66 -77.86 -13.48
CA ALA A 9 -4.53 -79.01 -12.52
C ALA A 9 -3.47 -80.05 -12.96
N GLU A 10 -2.62 -80.67 -12.13
CA GLU A 10 -2.52 -80.97 -10.69
C GLU A 10 -1.04 -81.41 -10.40
N VAL A 11 -0.73 -81.85 -9.18
CA VAL A 11 0.39 -82.74 -8.75
C VAL A 11 1.43 -82.15 -7.77
N ASP A 12 1.33 -82.71 -6.56
CA ASP A 12 2.31 -83.10 -5.53
C ASP A 12 2.95 -82.16 -4.49
N ASP A 13 2.80 -82.71 -3.28
CA ASP A 13 3.27 -82.39 -1.95
C ASP A 13 4.77 -82.69 -1.81
N ASN A 14 5.54 -81.74 -1.26
CA ASN A 14 6.71 -82.01 -0.42
C ASN A 14 7.17 -80.71 0.23
N GLY A 15 7.26 -80.74 1.56
CA GLY A 15 7.50 -79.58 2.40
C GLY A 15 8.90 -78.98 2.27
N ASP A 16 9.01 -77.71 2.66
CA ASP A 16 10.17 -77.27 3.42
C ASP A 16 9.87 -76.00 4.23
N HIS A 17 10.26 -76.03 5.50
CA HIS A 17 10.13 -74.92 6.44
C HIS A 17 11.04 -73.76 6.01
N ARG A 18 10.49 -72.56 5.77
CA ARG A 18 11.29 -71.32 5.82
C ARG A 18 10.61 -70.20 6.61
N GLN A 19 11.33 -69.80 7.64
CA GLN A 19 11.06 -68.79 8.66
C GLN A 19 10.58 -67.44 8.10
N GLU A 20 9.51 -66.92 8.69
CA GLU A 20 9.18 -65.49 8.66
C GLU A 20 10.30 -64.70 9.35
N THR A 21 11.07 -63.94 8.58
CA THR A 21 11.97 -62.92 9.11
C THR A 21 11.19 -61.62 9.30
N LEU A 22 10.87 -61.32 10.56
CA LEU A 22 10.44 -60.00 11.03
C LEU A 22 11.43 -58.93 10.51
N ARG A 23 11.01 -58.15 9.50
CA ARG A 23 11.72 -56.93 9.10
C ARG A 23 11.64 -55.93 10.25
N GLN A 24 12.69 -55.88 11.07
CA GLN A 24 12.89 -54.83 12.06
C GLN A 24 12.89 -53.46 11.35
N ARG A 25 12.08 -52.52 11.86
CA ARG A 25 12.12 -51.13 11.42
C ARG A 25 13.49 -50.54 11.73
N PRO A 26 14.13 -49.82 10.80
CA PRO A 26 15.42 -49.18 11.08
C PRO A 26 15.27 -48.17 12.22
N THR A 27 16.26 -48.14 13.12
CA THR A 27 16.37 -47.19 14.21
C THR A 27 16.56 -45.77 13.64
N PRO A 28 15.90 -44.73 14.22
CA PRO A 28 16.07 -43.36 13.75
C PRO A 28 17.49 -42.85 14.00
N PRO A 29 18.04 -41.99 13.12
CA PRO A 29 19.36 -41.40 13.30
C PRO A 29 19.40 -40.53 14.57
N GLN A 30 20.35 -40.80 15.46
CA GLN A 30 20.60 -40.04 16.69
C GLN A 30 21.20 -38.65 16.36
N PRO A 31 20.88 -37.60 17.14
CA PRO A 31 21.44 -36.26 16.94
C PRO A 31 22.94 -36.22 17.28
N SER A 32 23.70 -35.41 16.53
CA SER A 32 25.08 -35.07 16.86
C SER A 32 25.12 -34.24 18.15
N PRO A 33 26.01 -34.55 19.12
CA PRO A 33 26.10 -33.81 20.36
C PRO A 33 26.97 -32.58 20.14
N ASP A 34 26.37 -31.41 19.91
CA ASP A 34 27.04 -30.17 20.30
C ASP A 34 26.08 -28.97 20.41
N ARG A 35 26.30 -28.18 21.48
CA ARG A 35 25.65 -26.91 21.86
C ARG A 35 24.20 -26.98 22.37
N ARG A 36 24.02 -27.43 23.62
CA ARG A 36 22.84 -27.11 24.44
C ARG A 36 23.07 -25.82 25.22
N GLY A 37 22.42 -24.73 24.81
CA GLY A 37 22.08 -23.62 25.70
C GLY A 37 20.86 -24.00 26.52
N ARG A 38 21.01 -24.02 27.85
CA ARG A 38 20.05 -24.58 28.83
C ARG A 38 18.82 -23.68 28.97
N TRP A 39 17.65 -24.14 28.53
CA TRP A 39 16.35 -23.71 29.05
C TRP A 39 15.78 -24.89 29.81
N SER A 40 15.55 -24.72 31.13
CA SER A 40 15.07 -25.76 32.03
C SER A 40 13.59 -26.02 31.76
N ALA A 41 13.25 -27.24 31.35
CA ALA A 41 11.88 -27.71 31.22
C ALA A 41 11.77 -28.98 32.06
N ASP A 42 11.31 -28.85 33.30
CA ASP A 42 10.84 -29.95 34.14
C ASP A 42 9.78 -29.39 35.11
N SER A 43 8.51 -29.51 34.72
CA SER A 43 7.36 -29.63 35.62
C SER A 43 6.11 -29.89 34.77
N ASP A 44 5.83 -31.18 34.51
CA ASP A 44 4.55 -31.66 34.01
C ASP A 44 3.53 -31.62 35.15
N ASP A 45 2.90 -30.46 35.40
CA ASP A 45 1.63 -30.38 36.14
C ASP A 45 1.02 -28.98 35.99
N PHE A 46 0.16 -28.76 34.98
CA PHE A 46 -0.70 -27.57 34.91
C PHE A 46 -2.04 -27.90 34.20
N PRO A 47 -3.18 -27.37 34.69
CA PRO A 47 -4.51 -27.86 34.36
C PRO A 47 -4.99 -27.53 32.94
N ASP A 48 -5.78 -28.45 32.39
CA ASP A 48 -6.25 -28.56 30.99
C ASP A 48 -7.31 -27.52 30.54
N THR A 49 -7.39 -26.36 31.19
CA THR A 49 -8.33 -25.28 30.81
C THR A 49 -7.67 -23.91 30.94
N LEU A 50 -6.89 -23.53 29.92
CA LEU A 50 -6.42 -22.16 29.77
C LEU A 50 -7.08 -21.52 28.55
N SER A 51 -7.83 -20.44 28.84
CA SER A 51 -8.25 -19.40 27.91
C SER A 51 -7.15 -19.12 26.86
N PRO A 52 -7.48 -18.83 25.58
CA PRO A 52 -6.48 -18.81 24.50
C PRO A 52 -5.40 -17.72 24.62
N TRP A 53 -5.50 -16.78 25.57
CA TRP A 53 -4.50 -15.73 25.77
C TRP A 53 -4.42 -15.37 27.26
N GLN A 54 -3.32 -15.73 27.93
CA GLN A 54 -2.94 -14.99 29.14
C GLN A 54 -2.57 -13.57 28.68
N VAL A 55 -3.35 -12.59 29.13
CA VAL A 55 -3.09 -11.18 28.87
C VAL A 55 -1.87 -10.81 29.71
N ASP A 56 -0.69 -10.72 29.09
CA ASP A 56 0.43 -10.03 29.71
C ASP A 56 0.01 -8.57 29.91
N GLU A 57 0.12 -8.05 31.14
CA GLU A 57 -0.32 -6.68 31.49
C GLU A 57 0.54 -5.58 30.83
N THR A 58 1.59 -5.96 30.09
CA THR A 58 2.48 -5.03 29.41
C THR A 58 2.07 -4.82 27.95
N PRO A 59 2.06 -3.57 27.45
CA PRO A 59 1.74 -3.29 26.06
C PRO A 59 2.75 -3.98 25.14
N PRO A 60 2.30 -4.57 24.01
CA PRO A 60 3.16 -5.31 23.12
C PRO A 60 4.18 -4.36 22.52
N GLN A 61 5.46 -4.63 22.78
CA GLN A 61 6.54 -3.92 22.14
C GLN A 61 6.43 -4.11 20.61
N ALA A 62 6.76 -3.05 19.85
CA ALA A 62 6.92 -3.18 18.41
C ALA A 62 7.95 -4.29 18.12
N PHE A 63 7.72 -5.08 17.06
CA PHE A 63 8.70 -6.08 16.65
C PHE A 63 10.03 -5.40 16.29
N GLU A 64 11.15 -6.11 16.40
CA GLU A 64 12.42 -5.58 15.91
C GLU A 64 12.40 -5.46 14.38
N ALA A 65 13.09 -4.45 13.83
CA ALA A 65 13.11 -4.19 12.38
C ALA A 65 13.71 -5.35 11.56
N ASP A 66 14.55 -6.18 12.17
CA ASP A 66 15.12 -7.38 11.58
C ASP A 66 14.45 -8.69 12.07
N ALA A 67 13.39 -8.62 12.87
CA ALA A 67 12.67 -9.81 13.35
C ALA A 67 12.16 -10.68 12.19
N SER A 68 12.43 -11.98 12.23
CA SER A 68 12.00 -12.93 11.19
C SER A 68 10.48 -13.10 11.13
N ILE A 69 9.96 -13.33 9.92
CA ILE A 69 8.53 -13.51 9.66
C ILE A 69 8.25 -14.99 9.37
N VAL A 70 7.25 -15.57 10.04
CA VAL A 70 6.80 -16.95 9.75
C VAL A 70 5.51 -16.91 8.94
N LEU A 71 5.48 -17.59 7.80
CA LEU A 71 4.28 -17.79 6.99
C LEU A 71 3.75 -19.20 7.23
N VAL A 72 2.55 -19.29 7.81
CA VAL A 72 1.83 -20.54 8.10
C VAL A 72 0.57 -20.68 7.24
N GLY A 73 0.05 -21.90 7.11
CA GLY A 73 -1.18 -22.17 6.36
C GLY A 73 -1.11 -23.46 5.54
N ILE A 74 -2.23 -23.84 4.94
CA ILE A 74 -2.34 -25.08 4.16
C ILE A 74 -1.47 -25.06 2.89
N ARG A 75 -1.05 -26.24 2.40
CA ARG A 75 -0.38 -26.35 1.09
C ARG A 75 -1.31 -25.83 -0.02
N GLY A 76 -0.76 -25.10 -0.98
CA GLY A 76 -1.54 -24.42 -2.03
C GLY A 76 -1.93 -22.95 -1.74
N ALA A 77 -1.83 -22.50 -0.49
CA ALA A 77 -2.16 -21.12 -0.12
C ALA A 77 -1.22 -20.04 -0.74
N GLY A 78 -0.09 -20.42 -1.36
CA GLY A 78 0.84 -19.50 -2.02
C GLY A 78 1.99 -18.98 -1.14
N LYS A 79 2.23 -19.61 0.01
CA LYS A 79 3.25 -19.20 1.00
C LYS A 79 4.66 -19.05 0.41
N SER A 80 5.11 -19.99 -0.41
CA SER A 80 6.46 -19.95 -1.01
C SER A 80 6.64 -18.77 -1.95
N THR A 81 5.60 -18.41 -2.71
CA THR A 81 5.61 -17.23 -3.60
C THR A 81 5.69 -15.94 -2.79
N LEU A 82 4.85 -15.81 -1.76
CA LEU A 82 4.88 -14.65 -0.86
C LEU A 82 6.22 -14.54 -0.10
N ALA A 83 6.83 -15.67 0.26
CA ALA A 83 8.15 -15.68 0.89
C ALA A 83 9.25 -15.12 -0.03
N ILE A 84 9.21 -15.44 -1.32
CA ILE A 84 10.15 -14.89 -2.31
C ILE A 84 9.94 -13.38 -2.49
N ILE A 85 8.68 -12.94 -2.53
CA ILE A 85 8.31 -11.52 -2.60
C ILE A 85 8.89 -10.76 -1.41
N ALA A 86 8.62 -11.23 -0.18
CA ALA A 86 9.13 -10.59 1.04
C ALA A 86 10.66 -10.64 1.12
N SER A 87 11.27 -11.78 0.78
CA SER A 87 12.72 -11.95 0.75
C SER A 87 13.40 -10.95 -0.18
N THR A 88 12.87 -10.77 -1.39
CA THR A 88 13.42 -9.83 -2.37
C THR A 88 13.25 -8.38 -1.92
N ALA A 89 12.08 -8.03 -1.38
CA ALA A 89 11.78 -6.67 -0.97
C ALA A 89 12.52 -6.25 0.32
N MET A 90 12.71 -7.16 1.27
CA MET A 90 13.33 -6.89 2.58
C MET A 90 14.81 -7.29 2.66
N ASN A 91 15.36 -7.88 1.59
CA ASN A 91 16.71 -8.47 1.56
C ASN A 91 16.93 -9.51 2.68
N ARG A 92 15.99 -10.45 2.82
CA ARG A 92 15.99 -11.48 3.88
C ARG A 92 16.14 -12.89 3.32
N ARG A 93 16.71 -13.82 4.07
CA ARG A 93 16.90 -15.22 3.65
C ARG A 93 15.60 -16.02 3.79
N VAL A 94 15.24 -16.81 2.78
CA VAL A 94 14.09 -17.73 2.88
C VAL A 94 14.54 -19.05 3.51
N VAL A 95 13.79 -19.52 4.51
CA VAL A 95 13.97 -20.83 5.15
C VAL A 95 12.68 -21.63 4.99
N ASP A 96 12.74 -22.74 4.27
CA ASP A 96 11.61 -23.66 4.09
C ASP A 96 11.75 -24.81 5.10
N CYS A 97 10.80 -24.97 6.01
CA CYS A 97 10.85 -25.99 7.04
C CYS A 97 10.90 -27.41 6.46
N GLU A 98 10.29 -27.66 5.30
CA GLU A 98 10.36 -28.97 4.64
C GLU A 98 11.77 -29.24 4.11
N LYS A 99 12.45 -28.22 3.56
CA LYS A 99 13.85 -28.33 3.13
C LYS A 99 14.78 -28.50 4.33
N ALA A 100 14.56 -27.77 5.41
CA ALA A 100 15.33 -27.91 6.64
C ALA A 100 15.17 -29.33 7.24
N PHE A 101 13.95 -29.88 7.21
CA PHE A 101 13.69 -31.26 7.63
C PHE A 101 14.45 -32.27 6.76
N GLN A 102 14.42 -32.08 5.43
CA GLN A 102 15.15 -32.93 4.50
C GLN A 102 16.66 -32.85 4.72
N GLN A 103 17.22 -31.67 4.99
CA GLN A 103 18.63 -31.52 5.33
C GLN A 103 18.99 -32.20 6.66
N ALA A 104 18.09 -32.14 7.65
CA ALA A 104 18.33 -32.71 8.99
C ALA A 104 18.09 -34.23 9.09
N THR A 105 17.43 -34.85 8.10
CA THR A 105 17.07 -36.28 8.12
C THR A 105 17.49 -37.04 6.87
N ASN A 106 17.95 -36.36 5.82
CA ASN A 106 18.14 -36.87 4.46
C ASN A 106 16.86 -37.36 3.75
N PHE A 107 15.69 -37.26 4.39
CA PHE A 107 14.40 -37.70 3.84
C PHE A 107 13.37 -36.57 3.87
N SER A 108 12.45 -36.54 2.90
CA SER A 108 11.27 -35.67 3.02
C SER A 108 10.35 -36.15 4.15
N SER A 109 9.54 -35.26 4.73
CA SER A 109 8.63 -35.63 5.83
C SER A 109 7.68 -36.77 5.47
N SER A 110 7.24 -36.84 4.21
CA SER A 110 6.36 -37.90 3.70
C SER A 110 7.06 -39.26 3.54
N VAL A 111 8.34 -39.27 3.16
CA VAL A 111 9.15 -40.49 3.10
C VAL A 111 9.50 -40.94 4.51
N PHE A 112 9.95 -40.02 5.36
CA PHE A 112 10.28 -40.30 6.76
C PHE A 112 9.08 -40.85 7.53
N LYS A 113 7.88 -40.28 7.34
CA LYS A 113 6.63 -40.78 7.94
C LYS A 113 6.30 -42.21 7.53
N ARG A 114 6.60 -42.62 6.29
CA ARG A 114 6.38 -43.99 5.81
C ARG A 114 7.40 -44.97 6.39
N LEU A 115 8.65 -44.55 6.58
CA LEU A 115 9.74 -45.39 7.09
C LEU A 115 9.68 -45.58 8.61
N TYR A 116 9.52 -44.48 9.37
CA TYR A 116 9.64 -44.46 10.83
C TYR A 116 8.31 -44.25 11.55
N GLY A 117 7.23 -44.06 10.79
CA GLY A 117 5.88 -43.89 11.32
C GLY A 117 5.51 -42.44 11.65
N PRO A 118 4.22 -42.19 11.95
CA PRO A 118 3.68 -40.85 12.15
C PRO A 118 4.05 -40.19 13.48
N LEU A 119 4.33 -40.97 14.54
CA LEU A 119 4.70 -40.40 15.83
C LEU A 119 6.11 -39.80 15.80
N GLU A 120 7.08 -40.57 15.28
CA GLU A 120 8.48 -40.15 15.17
C GLU A 120 8.65 -38.98 14.19
N CYS A 121 7.91 -38.99 13.07
CA CYS A 121 7.91 -37.86 12.13
C CYS A 121 7.46 -36.56 12.81
N ARG A 122 6.38 -36.60 13.60
CA ARG A 122 5.88 -35.43 14.34
C ARG A 122 6.87 -34.93 15.39
N ARG A 123 7.54 -35.85 16.10
CA ARG A 123 8.61 -35.51 17.04
C ARG A 123 9.74 -34.78 16.32
N ARG A 124 10.23 -35.37 15.22
CA ARG A 124 11.34 -34.80 14.44
C ARG A 124 10.98 -33.46 13.81
N GLN A 125 9.75 -33.26 13.33
CA GLN A 125 9.28 -31.97 12.82
C GLN A 125 9.28 -30.89 13.92
N THR A 126 8.88 -31.26 15.14
CA THR A 126 8.91 -30.35 16.29
C THR A 126 10.34 -29.94 16.62
N ASP A 127 11.29 -30.88 16.62
CA ASP A 127 12.70 -30.59 16.90
C ASP A 127 13.32 -29.70 15.83
N VAL A 128 13.11 -30.02 14.55
CA VAL A 128 13.59 -29.20 13.42
C VAL A 128 13.00 -27.79 13.46
N LEU A 129 11.71 -27.64 13.79
CA LEU A 129 11.11 -26.32 13.90
C LEU A 129 11.71 -25.53 15.06
N ARG A 130 11.91 -26.15 16.22
CA ARG A 130 12.54 -25.51 17.38
C ARG A 130 13.93 -24.98 17.03
N ASP A 131 14.76 -25.81 16.40
CA ASP A 131 16.11 -25.43 15.97
C ASP A 131 16.06 -24.33 14.90
N THR A 132 15.10 -24.40 13.98
CA THR A 132 14.92 -23.39 12.93
C THR A 132 14.53 -22.04 13.50
N LEU A 133 13.56 -22.00 14.42
CA LEU A 133 13.12 -20.76 15.07
C LEU A 133 14.21 -20.15 15.94
N ALA A 134 14.99 -20.97 16.66
CA ALA A 134 16.12 -20.50 17.47
C ALA A 134 17.25 -19.92 16.61
N ASN A 135 17.63 -20.58 15.51
CA ASN A 135 18.75 -20.17 14.66
C ASN A 135 18.38 -19.07 13.65
N SER A 136 17.09 -18.90 13.33
CA SER A 136 16.61 -17.97 12.31
C SER A 136 15.63 -16.94 12.88
N CYS A 137 15.81 -16.51 14.13
CA CYS A 137 14.94 -15.54 14.79
C CYS A 137 14.99 -14.13 14.17
N LYS A 138 16.08 -13.78 13.47
CA LYS A 138 16.27 -12.51 12.75
C LYS A 138 16.67 -12.71 11.28
N GLY A 139 16.36 -11.73 10.44
CA GLY A 139 16.80 -11.64 9.04
C GLY A 139 16.22 -12.69 8.09
N CYS A 140 15.19 -13.45 8.49
CA CYS A 140 14.68 -14.57 7.72
C CYS A 140 13.16 -14.48 7.44
N ILE A 141 12.73 -15.15 6.38
CA ILE A 141 11.32 -15.47 6.09
C ILE A 141 11.17 -16.99 6.15
N ILE A 142 10.42 -17.48 7.12
CA ILE A 142 10.28 -18.91 7.42
C ILE A 142 8.94 -19.41 6.88
N VAL A 143 8.93 -20.50 6.10
CA VAL A 143 7.70 -21.10 5.57
C VAL A 143 7.42 -22.42 6.29
N CYS A 144 6.29 -22.49 6.97
CA CYS A 144 5.85 -23.69 7.71
C CYS A 144 4.44 -24.12 7.28
N SER A 145 4.22 -25.42 7.09
CA SER A 145 2.90 -25.99 6.74
C SER A 145 2.47 -27.11 7.69
N TRP A 146 3.13 -27.22 8.84
CA TRP A 146 2.94 -28.29 9.82
C TRP A 146 1.88 -27.87 10.86
N MET A 147 1.07 -28.82 11.36
CA MET A 147 -0.19 -28.56 12.09
C MET A 147 -0.24 -29.22 13.48
N GLU A 148 0.86 -29.82 13.93
CA GLU A 148 0.96 -30.62 15.14
C GLU A 148 0.77 -29.79 16.43
N LYS A 149 0.26 -30.41 17.51
CA LYS A 149 0.02 -29.74 18.81
C LYS A 149 1.27 -29.03 19.36
N ASN A 150 2.43 -29.69 19.33
CA ASN A 150 3.67 -29.12 19.85
C ASN A 150 4.22 -27.99 18.97
N ILE A 151 4.03 -28.10 17.65
CA ILE A 151 4.39 -27.04 16.69
C ILE A 151 3.56 -25.79 16.93
N ARG A 152 2.25 -25.95 17.21
CA ARG A 152 1.39 -24.82 17.55
C ARG A 152 1.87 -24.09 18.79
N ARG A 153 2.28 -24.79 19.85
CA ARG A 153 2.86 -24.17 21.06
C ARG A 153 4.13 -23.37 20.74
N LEU A 154 5.06 -23.94 19.98
CA LEU A 154 6.27 -23.23 19.55
C LEU A 154 5.96 -21.95 18.77
N LEU A 155 4.97 -22.01 17.86
CA LEU A 155 4.54 -20.84 17.08
C LEU A 155 3.83 -19.80 17.96
N GLN A 156 3.02 -20.22 18.94
CA GLN A 156 2.38 -19.33 19.90
C GLN A 156 3.42 -18.56 20.73
N ASP A 157 4.45 -19.25 21.23
CA ASP A 157 5.54 -18.60 21.96
C ASP A 157 6.30 -17.61 21.06
N PHE A 158 6.53 -17.98 19.80
CA PHE A 158 7.19 -17.12 18.82
C PHE A 158 6.36 -15.86 18.46
N CYS A 159 5.02 -15.90 18.57
CA CYS A 159 4.15 -14.75 18.30
C CYS A 159 4.38 -13.57 19.26
N ARG A 160 4.99 -13.83 20.43
CA ARG A 160 5.33 -12.77 21.40
C ARG A 160 6.38 -11.82 20.82
N THR A 161 7.44 -12.38 20.23
CA THR A 161 8.61 -11.62 19.75
C THR A 161 8.59 -11.36 18.24
N ASN A 162 7.86 -12.16 17.47
CA ASN A 162 7.94 -12.16 16.01
C ASN A 162 6.55 -12.27 15.35
N PRO A 163 6.39 -11.76 14.11
CA PRO A 163 5.17 -11.93 13.35
C PRO A 163 5.02 -13.36 12.78
N VAL A 164 3.86 -13.96 13.03
CA VAL A 164 3.43 -15.25 12.47
C VAL A 164 2.13 -15.01 11.71
N VAL A 165 2.22 -15.08 10.38
CA VAL A 165 1.13 -14.73 9.46
C VAL A 165 0.49 -16.00 8.91
N HIS A 166 -0.80 -16.19 9.19
CA HIS A 166 -1.60 -17.23 8.57
C HIS A 166 -2.07 -16.79 7.18
N ILE A 167 -1.66 -17.53 6.16
CA ILE A 167 -2.00 -17.28 4.75
C ILE A 167 -3.23 -18.10 4.36
N LEU A 168 -4.32 -17.39 4.07
CA LEU A 168 -5.58 -17.95 3.56
C LEU A 168 -5.67 -17.78 2.04
N ARG A 169 -6.52 -18.58 1.40
CA ARG A 169 -6.78 -18.54 -0.04
C ARG A 169 -8.17 -19.09 -0.35
N GLU A 170 -8.71 -18.79 -1.53
CA GLU A 170 -10.00 -19.31 -1.97
C GLU A 170 -10.03 -20.85 -1.95
N SER A 171 -11.14 -21.42 -1.48
CA SER A 171 -11.29 -22.86 -1.25
C SER A 171 -11.14 -23.67 -2.53
N ASP A 172 -11.71 -23.18 -3.63
CA ASP A 172 -11.65 -23.78 -4.97
C ASP A 172 -10.21 -23.87 -5.51
N VAL A 173 -9.39 -22.86 -5.24
CA VAL A 173 -7.98 -22.83 -5.66
C VAL A 173 -7.13 -23.80 -4.85
N VAL A 174 -7.36 -23.85 -3.52
CA VAL A 174 -6.70 -24.82 -2.65
C VAL A 174 -7.10 -26.25 -3.02
N GLN A 175 -8.38 -26.51 -3.26
CA GLN A 175 -8.90 -27.81 -3.70
C GLN A 175 -8.24 -28.26 -5.01
N ARG A 176 -8.21 -27.41 -6.04
CA ARG A 176 -7.55 -27.69 -7.33
C ARG A 176 -6.06 -27.97 -7.17
N HIS A 177 -5.38 -27.24 -6.28
CA HIS A 177 -3.96 -27.46 -6.00
C HIS A 177 -3.69 -28.78 -5.27
N LEU A 178 -4.55 -29.15 -4.32
CA LEU A 178 -4.45 -30.40 -3.55
C LEU A 178 -4.98 -31.62 -4.31
N LYS A 179 -5.63 -31.41 -5.47
CA LYS A 179 -6.26 -32.46 -6.30
C LYS A 179 -7.28 -33.29 -5.52
N ILE A 180 -8.10 -32.63 -4.70
CA ILE A 180 -9.19 -33.27 -3.95
C ILE A 180 -10.47 -33.14 -4.79
N GLU A 181 -11.06 -34.27 -5.19
CA GLU A 181 -12.29 -34.29 -6.01
C GLU A 181 -13.54 -33.92 -5.19
N ASP A 182 -13.55 -34.26 -3.89
CA ASP A 182 -14.67 -34.03 -2.98
C ASP A 182 -14.60 -32.64 -2.32
N GLU A 183 -15.54 -31.77 -2.68
CA GLU A 183 -15.64 -30.39 -2.19
C GLU A 183 -15.91 -30.32 -0.68
N ALA A 184 -16.76 -31.19 -0.13
CA ALA A 184 -17.10 -31.20 1.28
C ALA A 184 -15.88 -31.60 2.15
N LYS A 185 -15.12 -32.61 1.70
CA LYS A 185 -13.86 -32.99 2.35
C LYS A 185 -12.82 -31.87 2.30
N ALA A 186 -12.70 -31.19 1.15
CA ALA A 186 -11.79 -30.07 1.01
C ALA A 186 -12.18 -28.90 1.94
N SER A 187 -13.45 -28.54 1.99
CA SER A 187 -13.98 -27.48 2.87
C SER A 187 -13.73 -27.80 4.35
N ASN A 188 -14.05 -29.02 4.79
CA ASN A 188 -13.80 -29.46 6.17
C ASN A 188 -12.31 -29.43 6.54
N LEU A 189 -11.43 -29.87 5.62
CA LEU A 189 -9.99 -29.80 5.83
C LEU A 189 -9.50 -28.35 5.97
N ILE A 190 -10.02 -27.45 5.14
CA ILE A 190 -9.68 -26.02 5.18
C ILE A 190 -10.18 -25.40 6.48
N ALA A 191 -11.42 -25.65 6.90
CA ALA A 191 -12.00 -25.15 8.14
C ALA A 191 -11.20 -25.61 9.37
N LEU A 192 -10.89 -26.91 9.46
CA LEU A 192 -10.05 -27.47 10.52
C LEU A 192 -8.65 -26.85 10.52
N SER A 193 -8.01 -26.74 9.36
CA SER A 193 -6.67 -26.13 9.26
C SER A 193 -6.68 -24.66 9.68
N THR A 194 -7.73 -23.92 9.30
CA THR A 194 -7.90 -22.51 9.63
C THR A 194 -8.02 -22.31 11.13
N SER A 195 -8.84 -23.13 11.80
CA SER A 195 -8.98 -23.13 13.26
C SER A 195 -7.63 -23.39 13.95
N LEU A 196 -6.87 -24.39 13.47
CA LEU A 196 -5.58 -24.77 14.07
C LEU A 196 -4.50 -23.69 13.90
N PHE A 197 -4.36 -23.11 12.70
CA PHE A 197 -3.36 -22.07 12.44
C PHE A 197 -3.71 -20.72 13.07
N ARG A 198 -5.01 -20.37 13.17
CA ARG A 198 -5.46 -19.15 13.87
C ARG A 198 -5.02 -19.16 15.32
N GLY A 199 -5.16 -20.30 16.00
CA GLY A 199 -4.71 -20.47 17.38
C GLY A 199 -3.20 -20.29 17.56
N SER A 200 -2.40 -20.33 16.50
CA SER A 200 -0.93 -20.28 16.54
C SER A 200 -0.32 -19.15 15.72
N SER A 201 -1.09 -18.10 15.43
CA SER A 201 -0.66 -16.94 14.65
C SER A 201 -1.18 -15.65 15.27
N ASN A 202 -0.51 -14.53 15.02
CA ASN A 202 -0.96 -13.21 15.46
C ASN A 202 -1.60 -12.40 14.32
N PHE A 203 -1.33 -12.76 13.05
CA PHE A 203 -1.93 -12.09 11.90
C PHE A 203 -2.53 -13.05 10.86
N GLU A 204 -3.45 -12.54 10.05
CA GLU A 204 -4.03 -13.24 8.90
C GLU A 204 -3.91 -12.41 7.62
N PHE A 205 -3.60 -13.08 6.51
CA PHE A 205 -3.52 -12.48 5.19
C PHE A 205 -4.24 -13.35 4.17
N PHE A 206 -5.16 -12.76 3.40
CA PHE A 206 -5.85 -13.45 2.32
C PHE A 206 -5.11 -13.27 0.99
N ASN A 207 -4.54 -14.35 0.47
CA ASN A 207 -3.85 -14.38 -0.80
C ASN A 207 -4.84 -14.57 -1.95
N LEU A 208 -5.36 -13.46 -2.44
CA LEU A 208 -6.34 -13.43 -3.54
C LEU A 208 -5.74 -13.94 -4.85
N SER A 209 -6.52 -14.75 -5.55
CA SER A 209 -6.16 -15.27 -6.85
C SER A 209 -6.36 -14.23 -7.96
N GLU A 210 -5.67 -14.46 -9.06
CA GLU A 210 -5.67 -13.64 -10.26
C GLU A 210 -6.57 -14.31 -11.29
N ASN A 211 -7.83 -13.89 -11.40
CA ASN A 211 -8.74 -14.37 -12.45
C ASN A 211 -8.64 -13.46 -13.67
N LEU A 212 -7.70 -13.78 -14.58
CA LEU A 212 -7.49 -13.08 -15.86
C LEU A 212 -8.68 -13.19 -16.84
N SER A 213 -9.75 -13.89 -16.47
CA SER A 213 -10.81 -14.34 -17.40
C SER A 213 -12.21 -13.79 -17.13
N ARG A 214 -12.44 -12.92 -16.13
CA ARG A 214 -13.80 -12.46 -15.77
C ARG A 214 -14.25 -11.14 -16.41
N HIS A 215 -13.47 -10.56 -17.33
CA HIS A 215 -13.83 -9.33 -18.04
C HIS A 215 -14.09 -9.56 -19.54
N VAL A 216 -14.94 -10.53 -19.88
CA VAL A 216 -15.79 -10.46 -21.07
C VAL A 216 -17.01 -11.30 -20.75
N ASP A 217 -18.17 -10.66 -20.57
CA ASP A 217 -19.45 -11.15 -21.10
C ASP A 217 -20.53 -10.11 -20.81
N THR A 218 -20.70 -9.20 -21.78
CA THR A 218 -22.00 -8.56 -22.07
C THR A 218 -21.93 -8.04 -23.51
N GLN A 219 -22.31 -8.93 -24.43
CA GLN A 219 -22.93 -8.70 -25.75
C GLN A 219 -22.19 -7.88 -26.81
N THR A 220 -21.58 -8.55 -27.80
CA THR A 220 -22.12 -8.76 -29.17
C THR A 220 -21.00 -9.20 -30.12
N ASP A 221 -21.28 -10.26 -30.88
CA ASP A 221 -20.41 -10.85 -31.89
C ASP A 221 -19.95 -9.84 -32.95
N THR A 222 -18.64 -9.70 -33.13
CA THR A 222 -18.01 -9.57 -34.45
C THR A 222 -16.54 -9.97 -34.37
N THR A 223 -16.10 -10.68 -35.41
CA THR A 223 -14.76 -11.25 -35.62
C THR A 223 -13.64 -10.21 -35.60
N ILE A 224 -13.11 -9.90 -34.41
CA ILE A 224 -11.85 -9.16 -34.24
C ILE A 224 -10.97 -9.91 -33.23
N SER A 225 -9.68 -10.06 -33.59
CA SER A 225 -8.63 -10.79 -32.87
C SER A 225 -8.77 -10.77 -31.35
N LYS A 226 -8.77 -11.96 -30.73
CA LYS A 226 -8.72 -12.16 -29.27
C LYS A 226 -7.70 -11.19 -28.64
N PRO A 227 -8.08 -10.36 -27.66
CA PRO A 227 -7.11 -9.53 -26.95
C PRO A 227 -6.09 -10.46 -26.28
N ARG A 228 -4.80 -10.25 -26.55
CA ARG A 228 -3.71 -10.93 -25.86
C ARG A 228 -3.89 -10.71 -24.35
N SER A 229 -3.91 -11.80 -23.59
CA SER A 229 -3.85 -11.74 -22.14
C SER A 229 -2.64 -10.90 -21.72
N PRO A 230 -2.77 -10.03 -20.70
CA PRO A 230 -1.63 -9.30 -20.18
C PRO A 230 -0.54 -10.29 -19.79
N ALA A 231 0.72 -9.88 -19.99
CA ALA A 231 1.84 -10.79 -19.80
C ALA A 231 1.86 -11.34 -18.35
N PRO A 232 2.15 -12.65 -18.15
CA PRO A 232 2.01 -13.34 -16.86
C PRO A 232 2.71 -12.67 -15.65
N TYR A 233 3.69 -11.80 -15.89
CA TYR A 233 4.42 -11.10 -14.84
C TYR A 233 3.63 -9.98 -14.17
N LEU A 234 2.61 -9.41 -14.83
CA LEU A 234 1.75 -8.36 -14.25
C LEU A 234 0.89 -8.90 -13.10
N ALA A 235 0.55 -10.20 -13.14
CA ALA A 235 -0.22 -10.86 -12.11
C ALA A 235 0.52 -10.96 -10.76
N LEU A 236 1.85 -11.10 -10.79
CA LEU A 236 2.63 -11.11 -9.55
C LEU A 236 2.72 -9.71 -8.92
N LYS A 237 2.57 -8.63 -9.70
CA LYS A 237 2.75 -7.26 -9.21
C LYS A 237 1.64 -6.79 -8.27
N ARG A 238 0.39 -7.22 -8.48
CA ARG A 238 -0.72 -6.88 -7.55
C ARG A 238 -0.58 -7.64 -6.24
N ALA A 239 -0.27 -8.93 -6.31
CA ALA A 239 0.02 -9.74 -5.12
C ALA A 239 1.22 -9.19 -4.34
N GLU A 240 2.29 -8.80 -5.05
CA GLU A 240 3.46 -8.11 -4.49
C GLU A 240 3.02 -6.85 -3.75
N ARG A 241 2.33 -5.91 -4.40
CA ARG A 241 1.87 -4.64 -3.79
C ARG A 241 1.00 -4.88 -2.56
N HIS A 242 0.00 -5.77 -2.66
CA HIS A 242 -0.94 -6.04 -1.56
C HIS A 242 -0.22 -6.63 -0.34
N PHE A 243 0.61 -7.65 -0.55
CA PHE A 243 1.32 -8.31 0.54
C PHE A 243 2.35 -7.37 1.18
N LEU A 244 3.07 -6.61 0.36
CA LEU A 244 4.04 -5.62 0.84
C LEU A 244 3.38 -4.49 1.63
N LYS A 245 2.20 -4.00 1.23
CA LYS A 245 1.39 -3.04 2.03
C LYS A 245 1.01 -3.63 3.38
N PHE A 246 0.56 -4.89 3.41
CA PHE A 246 0.28 -5.58 4.66
C PHE A 246 1.51 -5.70 5.56
N LEU A 247 2.67 -6.05 5.00
CA LEU A 247 3.92 -6.12 5.77
C LEU A 247 4.36 -4.78 6.37
N THR A 248 4.13 -3.66 5.67
CA THR A 248 4.39 -2.32 6.24
C THR A 248 3.50 -1.96 7.43
N LEU A 249 2.34 -2.61 7.56
CA LEU A 249 1.43 -2.38 8.69
C LEU A 249 1.85 -3.19 9.92
N ILE A 250 2.45 -4.38 9.74
CA ILE A 250 2.83 -5.25 10.87
C ILE A 250 4.29 -5.10 11.30
N MET A 251 5.18 -4.64 10.41
CA MET A 251 6.61 -4.41 10.72
C MET A 251 6.88 -2.93 11.02
N PRO A 252 7.94 -2.61 11.79
CA PRO A 252 8.36 -1.22 11.99
C PRO A 252 8.72 -0.52 10.67
N ALA A 253 8.56 0.80 10.65
CA ALA A 253 9.03 1.64 9.55
C ALA A 253 10.52 1.39 9.24
N GLY A 254 10.88 1.45 7.95
CA GLY A 254 12.25 1.15 7.49
C GLY A 254 12.56 -0.34 7.28
N SER A 255 11.71 -1.26 7.75
CA SER A 255 11.90 -2.72 7.54
C SER A 255 11.83 -3.12 6.06
N ILE A 256 11.21 -2.28 5.22
CA ILE A 256 11.14 -2.50 3.77
C ILE A 256 11.68 -1.25 3.04
N PRO A 257 12.88 -1.31 2.43
CA PRO A 257 13.60 -0.10 2.00
C PRO A 257 12.96 0.72 0.87
N PHE A 258 12.04 0.14 0.09
CA PHE A 258 11.60 0.75 -1.20
C PHE A 258 10.09 0.92 -1.35
N ILE A 259 9.30 0.78 -0.29
CA ILE A 259 7.82 0.83 -0.39
C ILE A 259 7.25 2.24 -0.21
N GLU A 260 7.98 3.18 0.36
CA GLU A 260 7.42 4.50 0.63
C GLU A 260 6.85 5.14 -0.64
N SER A 261 5.55 5.42 -0.57
CA SER A 261 4.83 6.15 -1.59
C SER A 261 5.47 7.54 -1.70
N ALA A 262 5.92 7.90 -2.90
CA ALA A 262 6.43 9.25 -3.15
C ALA A 262 5.30 10.27 -3.31
N PHE A 263 4.04 9.83 -3.22
CA PHE A 263 2.91 10.71 -3.33
C PHE A 263 2.78 11.58 -2.07
N PRO A 264 2.68 12.91 -2.20
CA PRO A 264 2.79 13.84 -1.07
C PRO A 264 1.81 13.61 0.08
N LEU A 265 0.57 13.21 -0.20
CA LEU A 265 -0.40 12.94 0.89
C LEU A 265 -0.20 11.58 1.56
N ALA A 266 0.66 10.71 1.03
CA ALA A 266 0.90 9.40 1.66
C ALA A 266 1.74 9.49 2.94
N SER A 267 2.55 10.54 3.08
CA SER A 267 3.35 10.79 4.27
C SER A 267 2.63 11.58 5.35
N VAL A 268 1.45 12.15 5.07
CA VAL A 268 0.69 12.93 6.05
C VAL A 268 -0.46 12.10 6.60
N PRO A 269 -0.48 11.80 7.91
CA PRO A 269 -1.55 11.03 8.51
C PRO A 269 -2.94 11.67 8.30
N THR A 270 -3.96 10.82 8.17
CA THR A 270 -5.33 11.27 7.85
C THR A 270 -5.98 12.15 8.91
N HIS A 271 -5.59 11.99 10.18
CA HIS A 271 -6.11 12.73 11.33
C HIS A 271 -5.41 14.08 11.56
N GLU A 272 -4.29 14.34 10.88
CA GLU A 272 -3.59 15.64 10.92
C GLU A 272 -4.09 16.61 9.83
N ARG A 273 -4.79 16.08 8.82
CA ARG A 273 -5.38 16.83 7.72
C ARG A 273 -6.78 17.34 8.10
N LYS A 274 -7.20 18.47 7.52
CA LYS A 274 -8.53 19.05 7.78
C LYS A 274 -9.58 18.63 6.75
N PHE A 275 -10.80 18.49 7.23
CA PHE A 275 -12.01 18.06 6.53
C PHE A 275 -11.83 16.73 5.80
N THR A 276 -11.28 15.71 6.47
CA THR A 276 -11.14 14.36 5.90
C THR A 276 -12.42 13.55 6.02
N TYR A 277 -12.66 12.63 5.08
CA TYR A 277 -13.88 11.83 5.03
C TYR A 277 -13.61 10.33 5.12
N ALA A 278 -14.48 9.59 5.80
CA ALA A 278 -14.44 8.13 5.89
C ALA A 278 -15.67 7.55 5.19
N LEU A 279 -15.47 6.79 4.11
CA LEU A 279 -16.57 6.13 3.42
C LEU A 279 -17.04 4.92 4.21
N SER A 280 -18.26 4.99 4.74
CA SER A 280 -18.87 3.91 5.50
C SER A 280 -19.54 2.91 4.57
N VAL A 281 -19.08 1.66 4.61
CA VAL A 281 -19.63 0.56 3.84
C VAL A 281 -19.92 -0.62 4.77
N THR A 282 -21.12 -1.18 4.69
CA THR A 282 -21.51 -2.33 5.49
C THR A 282 -20.91 -3.63 4.96
N LEU A 283 -20.60 -4.57 5.85
CA LEU A 283 -20.12 -5.89 5.48
C LEU A 283 -21.18 -6.63 4.66
N SER A 284 -22.46 -6.50 5.04
CA SER A 284 -23.59 -7.08 4.31
C SER A 284 -23.64 -6.67 2.82
N SER A 285 -23.46 -5.38 2.51
CA SER A 285 -23.48 -4.87 1.12
C SER A 285 -22.26 -5.32 0.31
N LEU A 286 -21.08 -5.43 0.94
CA LEU A 286 -19.86 -5.95 0.32
C LEU A 286 -20.00 -7.43 -0.05
N LEU A 287 -20.67 -8.21 0.80
CA LEU A 287 -20.94 -9.62 0.54
C LEU A 287 -21.96 -9.81 -0.59
N ALA A 288 -22.96 -8.93 -0.67
CA ALA A 288 -23.92 -8.91 -1.77
C ALA A 288 -23.31 -8.43 -3.11
N ARG A 289 -22.08 -7.89 -3.10
CA ARG A 289 -21.37 -7.30 -4.25
C ARG A 289 -22.13 -6.16 -4.92
N GLU A 290 -22.84 -5.36 -4.12
CA GLU A 290 -23.66 -4.25 -4.60
C GLU A 290 -22.87 -2.95 -4.87
N ILE A 291 -21.58 -2.91 -4.50
CA ILE A 291 -20.77 -1.68 -4.52
C ILE A 291 -19.59 -1.83 -5.49
N ASP A 292 -19.46 -0.85 -6.39
CA ASP A 292 -18.27 -0.72 -7.23
C ASP A 292 -17.12 -0.11 -6.40
N THR A 293 -16.01 -0.85 -6.32
CA THR A 293 -14.77 -0.42 -5.69
C THR A 293 -14.19 0.88 -6.26
N GLU A 294 -14.51 1.26 -7.52
CA GLU A 294 -14.05 2.52 -8.12
C GLU A 294 -14.69 3.76 -7.50
N GLU A 295 -15.99 3.69 -7.19
CA GLU A 295 -16.72 4.83 -6.60
C GLU A 295 -16.31 5.07 -5.14
N MET A 296 -15.67 4.08 -4.51
CA MET A 296 -15.29 4.15 -3.11
C MET A 296 -14.14 5.13 -2.81
N GLU A 297 -13.31 5.47 -3.80
CA GLU A 297 -12.09 6.25 -3.55
C GLU A 297 -12.26 7.76 -3.76
N ILE A 298 -13.19 8.19 -4.61
CA ILE A 298 -13.32 9.62 -4.96
C ILE A 298 -13.92 10.37 -3.78
N GLY A 299 -13.12 11.24 -3.16
CA GLY A 299 -13.57 12.05 -2.03
C GLY A 299 -13.38 11.40 -0.66
N ALA A 300 -13.06 10.10 -0.60
CA ALA A 300 -12.78 9.39 0.64
C ALA A 300 -11.29 9.47 1.03
N ASP A 301 -11.01 9.67 2.30
CA ASP A 301 -9.67 9.63 2.90
C ASP A 301 -9.41 8.33 3.67
N ALA A 302 -10.46 7.58 3.98
CA ALA A 302 -10.44 6.25 4.57
C ALA A 302 -11.70 5.47 4.15
N ILE A 303 -11.63 4.14 4.16
CA ILE A 303 -12.81 3.28 4.00
C ILE A 303 -13.11 2.63 5.34
N GLU A 304 -14.31 2.85 5.86
CA GLU A 304 -14.83 2.19 7.04
C GLU A 304 -15.66 0.97 6.64
N ILE A 305 -15.22 -0.21 7.07
CA ILE A 305 -15.98 -1.46 6.93
C ILE A 305 -16.74 -1.69 8.22
N VAL A 306 -18.06 -1.60 8.13
CA VAL A 306 -18.99 -1.74 9.25
C VAL A 306 -19.50 -3.18 9.30
N VAL A 307 -19.11 -3.93 10.32
CA VAL A 307 -19.70 -5.24 10.64
C VAL A 307 -21.06 -4.99 11.28
N ASP A 308 -22.11 -5.03 10.45
CA ASP A 308 -23.49 -4.68 10.78
C ASP A 308 -24.39 -5.88 11.09
N ASP A 309 -23.96 -7.07 10.68
CA ASP A 309 -24.76 -8.29 10.65
C ASP A 309 -24.51 -9.22 11.83
N LEU A 310 -24.15 -8.66 12.99
CA LEU A 310 -23.92 -9.44 14.22
C LEU A 310 -25.19 -10.09 14.76
N VAL A 311 -26.35 -9.47 14.51
CA VAL A 311 -27.66 -10.01 14.87
C VAL A 311 -28.20 -10.77 13.66
N CYS A 312 -28.26 -12.10 13.77
CA CYS A 312 -28.68 -12.99 12.67
C CYS A 312 -30.19 -13.27 12.67
N GLY A 313 -30.91 -12.82 13.70
CA GLY A 313 -32.35 -13.02 13.88
C GLY A 313 -32.85 -12.46 15.23
N PRO A 314 -34.15 -12.55 15.55
CA PRO A 314 -34.72 -12.02 16.79
C PRO A 314 -34.11 -12.69 18.03
N GLY A 315 -33.17 -12.01 18.70
CA GLY A 315 -32.51 -12.51 19.91
C GLY A 315 -31.32 -13.45 19.67
N GLU A 316 -30.85 -13.62 18.43
CA GLU A 316 -29.68 -14.43 18.10
C GLU A 316 -28.50 -13.58 17.63
N VAL A 317 -27.38 -13.68 18.34
CA VAL A 317 -26.10 -13.06 17.94
C VAL A 317 -25.20 -14.12 17.32
N GLY A 318 -24.73 -13.89 16.09
CA GLY A 318 -23.89 -14.80 15.35
C GLY A 318 -22.46 -14.87 15.91
N SER A 319 -22.07 -16.03 16.42
CA SER A 319 -20.68 -16.27 16.87
C SER A 319 -19.69 -16.19 15.71
N LEU A 320 -18.43 -15.87 16.01
CA LEU A 320 -17.37 -15.80 15.02
C LEU A 320 -16.87 -17.20 14.64
N THR A 321 -17.55 -17.85 13.69
CA THR A 321 -17.10 -19.15 13.17
C THR A 321 -15.83 -19.01 12.32
N PRO A 322 -15.04 -20.08 12.13
CA PRO A 322 -13.85 -20.01 11.29
C PRO A 322 -14.11 -19.57 9.85
N GLU A 323 -15.26 -19.97 9.29
CA GLU A 323 -15.72 -19.62 7.94
C GLU A 323 -16.05 -18.13 7.86
N ARG A 324 -16.77 -17.60 8.87
CA ARG A 324 -17.11 -16.16 8.93
C ARG A 324 -15.87 -15.30 9.11
N ALA A 325 -14.94 -15.71 9.97
CA ALA A 325 -13.66 -15.04 10.12
C ALA A 325 -12.88 -15.01 8.80
N ALA A 326 -12.81 -16.14 8.06
CA ALA A 326 -12.15 -16.21 6.77
C ALA A 326 -12.84 -15.33 5.70
N LEU A 327 -14.17 -15.21 5.75
CA LEU A 327 -14.93 -14.32 4.88
C LEU A 327 -14.60 -12.84 5.13
N ILE A 328 -14.55 -12.41 6.38
CA ILE A 328 -14.13 -11.05 6.76
C ILE A 328 -12.69 -10.80 6.29
N THR A 329 -11.79 -11.76 6.51
CA THR A 329 -10.39 -11.67 6.04
C THR A 329 -10.30 -11.52 4.53
N ASN A 330 -11.16 -12.22 3.77
CA ASN A 330 -11.25 -12.09 2.31
C ASN A 330 -11.73 -10.70 1.88
N VAL A 331 -12.84 -10.20 2.46
CA VAL A 331 -13.40 -8.89 2.12
C VAL A 331 -12.40 -7.77 2.37
N LEU A 332 -11.79 -7.73 3.57
CA LEU A 332 -10.79 -6.72 3.91
C LEU A 332 -9.57 -6.83 2.98
N GLY A 333 -9.10 -8.05 2.69
CA GLY A 333 -8.00 -8.29 1.76
C GLY A 333 -8.32 -7.85 0.32
N SER A 334 -9.56 -8.04 -0.12
CA SER A 334 -10.04 -7.62 -1.44
C SER A 334 -10.02 -6.10 -1.59
N ILE A 335 -10.58 -5.39 -0.60
CA ILE A 335 -10.58 -3.93 -0.58
C ILE A 335 -9.14 -3.41 -0.50
N ARG A 336 -8.32 -3.92 0.44
CA ARG A 336 -6.92 -3.50 0.61
C ARG A 336 -6.08 -3.68 -0.65
N ARG A 337 -6.32 -4.72 -1.44
CA ARG A 337 -5.62 -4.96 -2.71
C ARG A 337 -5.92 -3.90 -3.76
N ASN A 338 -7.14 -3.37 -3.76
CA ASN A 338 -7.68 -2.46 -4.76
C ASN A 338 -7.79 -1.02 -4.25
N THR A 339 -7.18 -0.69 -3.10
CA THR A 339 -7.20 0.69 -2.61
C THR A 339 -5.90 1.12 -1.95
N VAL A 340 -5.59 2.41 -2.09
CA VAL A 340 -4.43 3.06 -1.49
C VAL A 340 -4.76 3.82 -0.20
N ILE A 341 -6.04 4.07 0.11
CA ILE A 341 -6.46 4.74 1.34
C ILE A 341 -6.52 3.76 2.53
N PRO A 342 -6.40 4.25 3.78
CA PRO A 342 -6.45 3.42 4.99
C PRO A 342 -7.84 2.82 5.24
N LEU A 343 -7.86 1.69 5.96
CA LEU A 343 -9.06 0.98 6.35
C LEU A 343 -9.38 1.21 7.84
N ILE A 344 -10.65 1.45 8.12
CA ILE A 344 -11.23 1.47 9.47
C ILE A 344 -12.07 0.21 9.62
N TYR A 345 -11.73 -0.64 10.59
CA TYR A 345 -12.55 -1.80 10.94
C TYR A 345 -13.50 -1.42 12.08
N HIS A 346 -14.79 -1.33 11.77
CA HIS A 346 -15.83 -0.94 12.72
C HIS A 346 -16.77 -2.10 13.00
N VAL A 347 -16.99 -2.42 14.27
CA VAL A 347 -17.95 -3.44 14.70
C VAL A 347 -19.11 -2.72 15.36
N LEU A 348 -20.34 -2.93 14.88
CA LEU A 348 -21.52 -2.38 15.54
C LEU A 348 -21.83 -3.19 16.80
N ARG A 349 -22.11 -2.51 17.91
CA ARG A 349 -22.52 -3.21 19.11
C ARG A 349 -23.94 -3.74 18.92
N PRO A 350 -24.21 -5.03 19.19
CA PRO A 350 -25.58 -5.53 19.17
C PRO A 350 -26.38 -4.87 20.31
N GLU A 351 -27.47 -4.22 19.95
CA GLU A 351 -28.36 -3.55 20.90
C GLU A 351 -29.30 -4.55 21.57
N ASN A 352 -29.52 -4.44 22.88
CA ASN A 352 -30.54 -5.22 23.57
C ASN A 352 -31.93 -4.71 23.14
N GLY A 353 -32.61 -5.45 22.27
CA GLY A 353 -34.00 -5.17 21.95
C GLY A 353 -34.90 -5.31 23.20
N PRO A 354 -36.02 -4.55 23.29
CA PRO A 354 -36.90 -4.58 24.46
C PRO A 354 -37.61 -5.92 24.69
N SER A 355 -37.62 -6.82 23.70
CA SER A 355 -38.57 -7.94 23.65
C SER A 355 -38.00 -9.31 24.02
N ARG A 356 -36.67 -9.55 23.91
CA ARG A 356 -36.01 -10.82 24.29
C ARG A 356 -34.53 -10.63 24.63
N PRO A 357 -34.04 -11.11 25.79
CA PRO A 357 -32.61 -11.13 26.08
C PRO A 357 -31.87 -12.12 25.17
N PHE A 358 -30.65 -11.80 24.79
CA PHE A 358 -29.80 -12.65 23.94
C PHE A 358 -29.46 -13.98 24.62
N SER A 359 -29.36 -15.06 23.84
CA SER A 359 -28.98 -16.41 24.31
C SER A 359 -27.50 -16.53 24.71
N SER A 360 -26.65 -15.66 24.17
CA SER A 360 -25.20 -15.60 24.38
C SER A 360 -24.80 -14.21 24.87
N ASN A 361 -23.64 -14.08 25.53
CA ASN A 361 -23.18 -12.78 26.02
C ASN A 361 -22.80 -11.88 24.82
N PRO A 362 -23.59 -10.83 24.50
CA PRO A 362 -23.36 -9.99 23.32
C PRO A 362 -22.01 -9.26 23.37
N GLN A 363 -21.52 -8.97 24.59
CA GLN A 363 -20.23 -8.32 24.79
C GLN A 363 -19.07 -9.24 24.40
N THR A 364 -19.12 -10.52 24.75
CA THR A 364 -18.07 -11.48 24.38
C THR A 364 -17.97 -11.62 22.86
N ILE A 365 -19.11 -11.72 22.18
CA ILE A 365 -19.14 -11.84 20.72
C ILE A 365 -18.59 -10.57 20.07
N TYR A 366 -19.01 -9.38 20.52
CA TYR A 366 -18.43 -8.12 20.04
C TYR A 366 -16.90 -8.10 20.17
N VAL A 367 -16.37 -8.51 21.34
CA VAL A 367 -14.92 -8.57 21.59
C VAL A 367 -14.24 -9.54 20.64
N ASP A 368 -14.80 -10.73 20.39
CA ASP A 368 -14.23 -11.70 19.46
C ASP A 368 -14.05 -11.14 18.04
N TYR A 369 -15.02 -10.36 17.55
CA TYR A 369 -14.93 -9.69 16.24
C TYR A 369 -13.89 -8.57 16.24
N VAL A 370 -13.83 -7.75 17.29
CA VAL A 370 -12.79 -6.71 17.43
C VAL A 370 -11.38 -7.34 17.44
N LEU A 371 -11.19 -8.40 18.22
CA LEU A 371 -9.92 -9.11 18.31
C LEU A 371 -9.56 -9.78 16.99
N HIS A 372 -10.52 -10.32 16.24
CA HIS A 372 -10.29 -10.81 14.89
C HIS A 372 -9.86 -9.68 13.94
N GLY A 373 -10.53 -8.53 14.00
CA GLY A 373 -10.17 -7.33 13.24
C GLY A 373 -8.70 -6.95 13.39
N LEU A 374 -8.17 -6.97 14.62
CA LEU A 374 -6.75 -6.68 14.90
C LEU A 374 -5.78 -7.61 14.16
N ARG A 375 -6.14 -8.89 13.98
CA ARG A 375 -5.32 -9.87 13.25
C ARG A 375 -5.17 -9.52 11.78
N LEU A 376 -6.09 -8.73 11.24
CA LEU A 376 -6.07 -8.30 9.85
C LEU A 376 -5.22 -7.05 9.63
N ALA A 377 -4.67 -6.47 10.70
CA ALA A 377 -3.86 -5.26 10.73
C ALA A 377 -4.49 -4.09 9.93
N PRO A 378 -5.73 -3.66 10.24
CA PRO A 378 -6.29 -2.44 9.67
C PRO A 378 -5.51 -1.22 10.21
N GLU A 379 -5.48 -0.14 9.44
CA GLU A 379 -4.88 1.11 9.88
C GLU A 379 -5.59 1.68 11.12
N PHE A 380 -6.92 1.50 11.20
CA PHE A 380 -7.73 1.87 12.35
C PHE A 380 -8.71 0.76 12.75
N VAL A 381 -8.98 0.65 14.04
CA VAL A 381 -10.02 -0.20 14.63
C VAL A 381 -10.86 0.59 15.60
N THR A 382 -12.17 0.38 15.63
CA THR A 382 -13.05 1.04 16.62
C THR A 382 -13.25 0.18 17.86
N VAL A 383 -13.30 0.78 19.04
CA VAL A 383 -13.66 0.10 20.29
C VAL A 383 -14.69 0.91 21.06
N ASP A 384 -15.79 0.28 21.46
CA ASP A 384 -16.87 0.92 22.21
C ASP A 384 -16.43 1.34 23.62
N LEU A 385 -16.56 2.63 23.93
CA LEU A 385 -16.20 3.28 25.20
C LEU A 385 -17.11 2.92 26.37
N GLN A 386 -18.28 2.36 26.13
CA GLN A 386 -19.18 1.90 27.17
C GLN A 386 -18.76 0.56 27.79
N LEU A 387 -17.78 -0.13 27.19
CA LEU A 387 -17.27 -1.40 27.71
C LEU A 387 -16.36 -1.22 28.93
N ASN A 388 -16.18 -2.31 29.66
CA ASN A 388 -15.31 -2.35 30.85
C ASN A 388 -13.84 -2.13 30.50
N GLU A 389 -13.07 -1.63 31.46
CA GLU A 389 -11.63 -1.35 31.32
C GLU A 389 -10.80 -2.58 30.92
N SER A 390 -11.24 -3.80 31.26
CA SER A 390 -10.55 -5.04 30.89
C SER A 390 -10.46 -5.24 29.37
N VAL A 391 -11.48 -4.83 28.62
CA VAL A 391 -11.50 -4.93 27.16
C VAL A 391 -10.44 -4.01 26.55
N PHE A 392 -10.31 -2.80 27.08
CA PHE A 392 -9.29 -1.84 26.62
C PHE A 392 -7.87 -2.34 26.90
N LYS A 393 -7.63 -2.97 28.06
CA LYS A 393 -6.34 -3.62 28.35
C LYS A 393 -6.04 -4.75 27.35
N GLN A 394 -7.03 -5.58 27.03
CA GLN A 394 -6.87 -6.68 26.07
C GLN A 394 -6.64 -6.18 24.63
N VAL A 395 -7.34 -5.12 24.21
CA VAL A 395 -7.08 -4.50 22.90
C VAL A 395 -5.70 -3.86 22.89
N ALA A 396 -5.31 -3.12 23.93
CA ALA A 396 -3.99 -2.53 24.05
C ALA A 396 -2.89 -3.60 23.97
N SER A 397 -3.09 -4.78 24.58
CA SER A 397 -2.13 -5.88 24.54
C SER A 397 -1.95 -6.52 23.15
N LEU A 398 -2.90 -6.30 22.22
CA LEU A 398 -2.96 -6.97 20.91
C LEU A 398 -2.95 -6.02 19.70
N ARG A 399 -3.24 -4.72 19.88
CA ARG A 399 -3.42 -3.76 18.77
C ARG A 399 -2.20 -3.63 17.86
N ARG A 400 -1.00 -3.85 18.42
CA ARG A 400 0.30 -3.64 17.76
C ARG A 400 0.32 -2.26 17.10
N ASN A 401 0.40 -2.18 15.77
CA ASN A 401 0.45 -0.92 15.02
C ASN A 401 -0.94 -0.37 14.62
N SER A 402 -2.02 -1.13 14.84
CA SER A 402 -3.38 -0.68 14.51
C SER A 402 -3.80 0.43 15.46
N ARG A 403 -4.27 1.56 14.93
CA ARG A 403 -4.69 2.71 15.74
C ARG A 403 -6.11 2.51 16.28
N VAL A 404 -6.34 2.84 17.54
CA VAL A 404 -7.63 2.63 18.22
C VAL A 404 -8.45 3.92 18.19
N ILE A 405 -9.64 3.84 17.58
CA ILE A 405 -10.68 4.88 17.65
C ILE A 405 -11.65 4.48 18.75
N ALA A 406 -11.61 5.19 19.87
CA ALA A 406 -12.52 4.98 20.99
C ALA A 406 -13.90 5.55 20.64
N HIS A 407 -14.88 4.69 20.38
CA HIS A 407 -16.19 5.07 19.86
C HIS A 407 -17.27 5.09 20.94
N CYS A 408 -18.15 6.08 20.94
CA CYS A 408 -19.34 6.11 21.78
C CYS A 408 -20.55 6.64 21.00
N ALA A 409 -21.67 5.92 21.09
CA ALA A 409 -22.98 6.29 20.56
C ALA A 409 -24.06 5.83 21.56
N PRO A 410 -24.31 6.59 22.64
CA PRO A 410 -25.22 6.16 23.71
C PRO A 410 -26.68 6.14 23.27
N MET A 411 -27.44 5.16 23.79
CA MET A 411 -28.88 5.01 23.58
C MET A 411 -29.61 4.83 24.92
N PRO A 412 -30.56 5.71 25.28
CA PRO A 412 -30.88 6.98 24.60
C PRO A 412 -29.69 7.96 24.68
N ALA A 413 -29.54 8.78 23.64
CA ALA A 413 -28.49 9.80 23.62
C ALA A 413 -28.85 10.97 24.54
N PHE A 414 -27.87 11.48 25.28
CA PHE A 414 -28.02 12.64 26.16
C PHE A 414 -27.44 13.91 25.51
N PRO A 415 -27.86 15.12 25.94
CA PRO A 415 -27.39 16.40 25.42
C PRO A 415 -25.86 16.60 25.42
N TRP A 416 -25.33 17.44 24.52
CA TRP A 416 -23.88 17.68 24.37
C TRP A 416 -23.24 18.45 25.54
N ASP A 417 -24.04 19.15 26.34
CA ASP A 417 -23.62 19.84 27.56
C ASP A 417 -23.45 18.90 28.77
N SER A 418 -23.85 17.64 28.64
CA SER A 418 -23.65 16.64 29.69
C SER A 418 -22.15 16.41 29.97
N PRO A 419 -21.75 16.34 31.26
CA PRO A 419 -20.36 16.03 31.63
C PRO A 419 -19.93 14.62 31.23
N ASP A 420 -20.86 13.74 30.88
CA ASP A 420 -20.55 12.35 30.50
C ASP A 420 -19.75 12.26 29.20
N TRP A 421 -19.92 13.18 28.25
CA TRP A 421 -19.09 13.24 27.04
C TRP A 421 -17.62 13.49 27.38
N LEU A 422 -17.36 14.36 28.37
CA LEU A 422 -16.02 14.65 28.84
C LEU A 422 -15.41 13.45 29.57
N ARG A 423 -16.21 12.73 30.37
CA ARG A 423 -15.79 11.48 31.02
C ARG A 423 -15.38 10.42 30.00
N TYR A 424 -16.11 10.29 28.90
CA TYR A 424 -15.74 9.38 27.81
C TYR A 424 -14.46 9.81 27.10
N TYR A 425 -14.26 11.10 26.89
CA TYR A 425 -13.01 11.65 26.35
C TYR A 425 -11.81 11.37 27.27
N GLU A 426 -11.95 11.61 28.58
CA GLU A 426 -10.92 11.30 29.58
C GLU A 426 -10.63 9.81 29.67
N LYS A 427 -11.66 8.95 29.56
CA LYS A 427 -11.49 7.50 29.50
C LYS A 427 -10.65 7.10 28.28
N ALA A 428 -10.92 7.65 27.10
CA ALA A 428 -10.13 7.39 25.91
C ALA A 428 -8.65 7.81 26.10
N ARG A 429 -8.40 8.96 26.73
CA ARG A 429 -7.04 9.42 27.09
C ARG A 429 -6.35 8.48 28.07
N LYS A 430 -7.06 8.03 29.12
CA LYS A 430 -6.54 7.10 30.14
C LYS A 430 -6.03 5.80 29.53
N PHE A 431 -6.67 5.31 28.47
CA PHE A 431 -6.31 4.06 27.79
C PHE A 431 -5.42 4.24 26.56
N ASP A 432 -4.79 5.41 26.39
CA ASP A 432 -3.86 5.69 25.28
C ASP A 432 -4.46 5.39 23.89
N CYS A 433 -5.76 5.71 23.74
CA CYS A 433 -6.46 5.58 22.47
C CYS A 433 -5.97 6.68 21.51
N ASP A 434 -5.76 6.33 20.25
CA ASP A 434 -5.24 7.24 19.24
C ASP A 434 -6.23 8.35 18.86
N MET A 435 -7.54 8.08 18.93
CA MET A 435 -8.61 9.02 18.59
C MET A 435 -9.88 8.72 19.40
N VAL A 436 -10.79 9.69 19.48
CA VAL A 436 -12.14 9.49 20.02
C VAL A 436 -13.20 9.77 18.96
N ARG A 437 -14.28 8.97 18.93
CA ARG A 437 -15.45 9.17 18.07
C ARG A 437 -16.75 9.19 18.88
N LEU A 438 -17.31 10.37 19.09
CA LEU A 438 -18.53 10.61 19.86
C LEU A 438 -19.69 10.99 18.94
N VAL A 439 -20.79 10.24 18.99
CA VAL A 439 -21.87 10.37 18.01
C VAL A 439 -23.23 10.42 18.72
N LYS A 440 -24.10 11.31 18.26
CA LYS A 440 -25.47 11.49 18.79
C LYS A 440 -26.46 11.75 17.65
N PRO A 441 -27.70 11.23 17.67
CA PRO A 441 -28.74 11.69 16.74
C PRO A 441 -29.09 13.18 16.92
N ALA A 442 -29.22 13.93 15.82
CA ALA A 442 -29.75 15.29 15.87
C ALA A 442 -31.27 15.28 15.99
N TYR A 443 -31.81 15.91 17.02
CA TYR A 443 -33.24 16.13 17.22
C TYR A 443 -33.66 17.53 16.76
N ASP A 444 -32.75 18.51 16.85
CA ASP A 444 -32.95 19.88 16.38
C ASP A 444 -31.69 20.46 15.71
N MET A 445 -31.75 21.73 15.30
CA MET A 445 -30.61 22.42 14.70
C MET A 445 -29.57 22.87 15.73
N GLN A 446 -29.99 23.13 16.97
CA GLN A 446 -29.12 23.62 18.05
C GLN A 446 -28.07 22.58 18.44
N ASP A 447 -28.44 21.30 18.40
CA ASP A 447 -27.55 20.16 18.55
C ASP A 447 -26.25 20.28 17.72
N ASN A 448 -26.34 20.86 16.51
CA ASN A 448 -25.20 21.01 15.61
C ASN A 448 -24.21 22.10 16.01
N PHE A 449 -24.64 23.08 16.81
CA PHE A 449 -23.78 24.10 17.39
C PHE A 449 -23.22 23.65 18.73
N ASP A 450 -24.00 22.90 19.51
CA ASP A 450 -23.57 22.43 20.83
C ASP A 450 -22.42 21.42 20.75
N VAL A 451 -22.41 20.55 19.73
CA VAL A 451 -21.26 19.68 19.48
C VAL A 451 -19.97 20.46 19.17
N GLN A 452 -20.06 21.63 18.52
CA GLN A 452 -18.89 22.48 18.29
C GLN A 452 -18.39 23.10 19.61
N ARG A 453 -19.31 23.51 20.50
CA ARG A 453 -18.96 23.97 21.85
C ARG A 453 -18.27 22.87 22.65
N PHE A 454 -18.78 21.65 22.59
CA PHE A 454 -18.15 20.49 23.23
C PHE A 454 -16.70 20.29 22.74
N ARG A 455 -16.47 20.31 21.41
CA ARG A 455 -15.11 20.19 20.86
C ARG A 455 -14.20 21.31 21.38
N ALA A 456 -14.69 22.55 21.41
CA ALA A 456 -13.93 23.69 21.95
C ALA A 456 -13.61 23.52 23.46
N SER A 457 -14.54 22.98 24.25
CA SER A 457 -14.30 22.68 25.66
C SER A 457 -13.27 21.56 25.86
N ALA A 458 -13.32 20.50 25.04
CA ALA A 458 -12.35 19.42 25.09
C ALA A 458 -10.93 19.88 24.69
N ASP A 459 -10.84 20.87 23.80
CA ASP A 459 -9.57 21.51 23.41
C ASP A 459 -8.89 22.28 24.56
N LEU A 460 -9.64 22.65 25.62
CA LEU A 460 -9.11 23.34 26.79
C LEU A 460 -8.50 22.39 27.85
N LEU A 461 -8.65 21.07 27.72
CA LEU A 461 -8.26 20.08 28.75
C LEU A 461 -6.76 19.76 28.87
N GLY A 462 -5.88 20.59 28.29
CA GLY A 462 -4.43 20.43 28.35
C GLY A 462 -3.90 19.16 27.66
N GLU A 463 -2.58 18.96 27.71
CA GLU A 463 -1.90 17.81 27.08
C GLU A 463 -1.93 16.54 27.96
N PRO A 464 -1.91 15.32 27.40
CA PRO A 464 -1.89 15.00 25.97
C PRO A 464 -3.28 15.12 25.34
N ARG A 465 -3.36 15.78 24.18
CA ARG A 465 -4.60 15.90 23.38
C ARG A 465 -4.75 14.73 22.41
N ILE A 466 -5.95 14.14 22.36
CA ILE A 466 -6.30 13.14 21.35
C ILE A 466 -7.28 13.74 20.33
N PRO A 467 -7.12 13.47 19.01
CA PRO A 467 -8.03 13.94 17.98
C PRO A 467 -9.49 13.51 18.22
N ILE A 468 -10.43 14.44 17.98
CA ILE A 468 -11.87 14.25 18.25
C ILE A 468 -12.67 14.22 16.94
N ILE A 469 -13.40 13.12 16.74
CA ILE A 469 -14.47 12.98 15.75
C ILE A 469 -15.79 13.10 16.53
N ALA A 470 -16.48 14.23 16.44
CA ALA A 470 -17.72 14.41 17.22
C ALA A 470 -18.81 15.06 16.38
N TYR A 471 -19.86 14.35 16.00
CA TYR A 471 -20.89 14.89 15.11
C TYR A 471 -22.26 14.31 15.41
N ASN A 472 -23.29 14.93 14.85
CA ASN A 472 -24.64 14.43 14.92
C ASN A 472 -25.03 13.62 13.68
N THR A 473 -25.78 12.54 13.88
CA THR A 473 -26.31 11.69 12.81
C THR A 473 -27.72 12.10 12.40
N GLY A 474 -28.23 11.45 11.35
CA GLY A 474 -29.54 11.74 10.77
C GLY A 474 -29.53 12.98 9.87
N ARG A 475 -30.70 13.29 9.30
CA ARG A 475 -30.84 14.34 8.28
C ARG A 475 -30.52 15.74 8.80
N LEU A 476 -30.93 16.01 10.04
CA LEU A 476 -30.64 17.27 10.74
C LEU A 476 -29.17 17.37 11.16
N GLY A 477 -28.50 16.24 11.37
CA GLY A 477 -27.11 16.19 11.83
C GLY A 477 -26.05 16.50 10.77
N ARG A 478 -26.43 16.53 9.49
CA ARG A 478 -25.50 16.75 8.36
C ARG A 478 -24.67 18.02 8.48
N HIS A 479 -25.20 19.07 9.10
CA HIS A 479 -24.45 20.30 9.37
C HIS A 479 -23.20 20.02 10.22
N SER A 480 -23.38 19.40 11.40
CA SER A 480 -22.24 19.09 12.27
C SER A 480 -21.28 18.05 11.68
N ALA A 481 -21.79 17.09 10.90
CA ALA A 481 -20.97 16.11 10.18
C ALA A 481 -20.12 16.76 9.07
N CYS A 482 -20.66 17.73 8.33
CA CYS A 482 -19.93 18.49 7.32
C CYS A 482 -18.77 19.29 7.92
N PHE A 483 -19.01 19.97 9.05
CA PHE A 483 -17.99 20.76 9.76
C PHE A 483 -17.18 19.95 10.79
N ASN A 484 -17.28 18.63 10.76
CA ASN A 484 -16.37 17.77 11.51
C ASN A 484 -14.99 17.76 10.84
N PRO A 485 -13.90 18.01 11.58
CA PRO A 485 -12.61 18.29 10.97
C PRO A 485 -11.91 17.03 10.43
N ILE A 486 -12.17 15.84 10.97
CA ILE A 486 -11.43 14.63 10.62
C ILE A 486 -12.35 13.42 10.52
N LEU A 487 -12.14 12.57 9.50
CA LEU A 487 -12.82 11.30 9.28
C LEU A 487 -14.36 11.39 9.41
N SER A 488 -14.96 12.45 8.86
CA SER A 488 -16.42 12.60 8.81
C SER A 488 -17.02 11.46 7.97
N PRO A 489 -18.04 10.75 8.47
CA PRO A 489 -18.58 9.60 7.74
C PRO A 489 -19.34 10.08 6.50
N ILE A 490 -19.14 9.38 5.38
CA ILE A 490 -19.83 9.63 4.12
C ILE A 490 -20.43 8.33 3.55
N THR A 491 -21.32 8.49 2.58
CA THR A 491 -21.92 7.41 1.78
C THR A 491 -21.70 7.64 0.27
N THR A 492 -21.80 6.59 -0.54
CA THR A 492 -21.64 6.64 -2.01
C THR A 492 -22.90 7.16 -2.73
N ALA A 493 -24.10 6.86 -2.22
CA ALA A 493 -25.35 7.12 -2.94
C ALA A 493 -26.13 8.33 -2.40
N ALA A 494 -26.20 9.40 -3.19
CA ALA A 494 -27.30 10.36 -3.10
C ALA A 494 -28.51 9.83 -3.91
N GLY A 495 -29.23 8.86 -3.34
CA GLY A 495 -30.54 8.43 -3.86
C GLY A 495 -30.54 7.20 -4.78
N SER A 496 -30.74 6.03 -4.17
CA SER A 496 -31.37 4.88 -4.83
C SER A 496 -32.44 4.30 -3.90
N GLY A 497 -33.65 4.84 -4.01
CA GLY A 497 -34.89 4.05 -4.07
C GLY A 497 -35.49 3.41 -2.81
N ASP A 498 -34.73 2.99 -1.80
CA ASP A 498 -35.32 2.27 -0.65
C ASP A 498 -35.49 3.19 0.56
N PHE A 499 -36.59 3.95 0.54
CA PHE A 499 -37.04 4.81 1.65
C PHE A 499 -37.24 4.06 2.98
N THR A 500 -37.30 2.72 2.96
CA THR A 500 -37.58 1.87 4.13
C THR A 500 -36.33 1.49 4.95
N ARG A 501 -35.11 1.58 4.41
CA ARG A 501 -33.86 1.33 5.18
C ARG A 501 -33.21 2.59 5.76
N LEU A 502 -33.72 3.76 5.40
CA LEU A 502 -33.24 5.11 5.79
C LEU A 502 -33.51 5.49 7.26
N GLU A 503 -34.14 4.62 8.06
CA GLU A 503 -34.57 4.93 9.43
C GLU A 503 -33.58 4.51 10.53
N SER A 504 -32.46 3.88 10.19
CA SER A 504 -31.44 3.64 11.21
C SER A 504 -30.68 4.94 11.48
N SER A 505 -30.79 5.44 12.72
CA SER A 505 -30.26 6.74 13.17
C SER A 505 -28.74 6.90 13.04
N TYR A 506 -28.02 5.89 12.56
CA TYR A 506 -26.55 5.81 12.54
C TYR A 506 -25.92 5.81 11.15
N HIS A 507 -26.70 5.66 10.08
CA HIS A 507 -26.14 5.67 8.73
C HIS A 507 -25.79 7.08 8.26
N PRO A 508 -24.64 7.28 7.59
CA PRO A 508 -24.27 8.58 7.05
C PRO A 508 -25.21 9.00 5.92
N GLN A 509 -25.58 10.28 5.93
CA GLN A 509 -26.45 10.90 4.91
C GLN A 509 -25.76 12.03 4.15
N LEU A 510 -24.43 12.05 4.18
CA LEU A 510 -23.59 13.04 3.52
C LEU A 510 -22.72 12.33 2.48
N THR A 511 -22.68 12.81 1.24
CA THR A 511 -21.67 12.34 0.27
C THR A 511 -20.41 13.19 0.37
N ALA A 512 -19.27 12.71 -0.16
CA ALA A 512 -18.04 13.52 -0.20
C ALA A 512 -18.25 14.85 -0.95
N ILE A 513 -18.96 14.80 -2.08
CA ILE A 513 -19.23 15.98 -2.92
C ILE A 513 -20.11 16.97 -2.16
N ASP A 514 -21.14 16.51 -1.45
CA ASP A 514 -21.99 17.39 -0.64
C ASP A 514 -21.18 18.06 0.47
N GLY A 515 -20.32 17.29 1.15
CA GLY A 515 -19.44 17.80 2.18
C GLY A 515 -18.52 18.90 1.65
N ILE A 516 -17.88 18.68 0.50
CA ILE A 516 -16.98 19.66 -0.11
C ILE A 516 -17.74 20.89 -0.59
N LYS A 517 -18.86 20.71 -1.30
CA LYS A 517 -19.69 21.83 -1.77
C LYS A 517 -20.17 22.70 -0.62
N ALA A 518 -20.58 22.10 0.50
CA ALA A 518 -20.99 22.83 1.68
C ALA A 518 -19.86 23.68 2.28
N LEU A 519 -18.60 23.24 2.23
CA LEU A 519 -17.45 24.05 2.67
C LEU A 519 -17.26 25.31 1.82
N TYR A 520 -17.44 25.22 0.50
CA TYR A 520 -17.41 26.39 -0.40
C TYR A 520 -18.62 27.30 -0.19
N SER A 521 -19.83 26.72 -0.14
CA SER A 521 -21.07 27.48 0.07
C SER A 521 -21.14 28.18 1.44
N SER A 522 -20.36 27.70 2.41
CA SER A 522 -20.27 28.27 3.76
C SER A 522 -19.05 29.18 3.95
N PHE A 523 -18.36 29.55 2.87
CA PHE A 523 -17.19 30.45 2.88
C PHE A 523 -16.04 29.94 3.76
N VAL A 524 -15.96 28.62 4.02
CA VAL A 524 -14.81 28.02 4.68
C VAL A 524 -13.64 27.91 3.70
N TYR A 525 -13.97 27.65 2.43
CA TYR A 525 -13.05 27.60 1.29
C TYR A 525 -13.46 28.58 0.20
N ASP A 526 -12.45 29.10 -0.50
CA ASP A 526 -12.59 30.02 -1.63
C ASP A 526 -12.28 29.30 -2.96
N PRO A 527 -12.99 29.62 -4.05
CA PRO A 527 -12.60 29.16 -5.39
C PRO A 527 -11.24 29.73 -5.81
N MET A 528 -10.29 28.86 -6.18
CA MET A 528 -8.91 29.25 -6.49
C MET A 528 -8.53 29.01 -7.96
N LYS A 529 -7.43 29.61 -8.39
CA LYS A 529 -6.91 29.54 -9.76
C LYS A 529 -5.58 28.77 -9.79
N LEU A 530 -5.54 27.73 -10.61
CA LEU A 530 -4.37 26.89 -10.87
C LEU A 530 -3.92 27.06 -12.31
N TYR A 531 -2.62 26.90 -12.55
CA TYR A 531 -2.06 27.11 -13.88
C TYR A 531 -1.08 26.02 -14.32
N VAL A 532 -0.94 25.83 -15.63
CA VAL A 532 0.32 25.34 -16.21
C VAL A 532 1.04 26.53 -16.84
N PHE A 533 2.28 26.76 -16.41
CA PHE A 533 3.10 27.93 -16.74
C PHE A 533 4.29 27.52 -17.60
N GLY A 534 4.54 28.17 -18.73
CA GLY A 534 5.68 27.85 -19.61
C GLY A 534 5.74 28.74 -20.85
N ALA A 535 6.71 28.52 -21.73
CA ALA A 535 6.83 29.31 -22.96
C ALA A 535 5.68 29.03 -23.95
N ASN A 536 5.33 27.76 -24.11
CA ASN A 536 4.18 27.32 -24.89
C ASN A 536 3.56 26.12 -24.18
N VAL A 537 2.38 26.31 -23.59
CA VAL A 537 1.69 25.27 -22.79
C VAL A 537 0.24 25.05 -23.20
N SER A 538 -0.20 25.68 -24.28
CA SER A 538 -1.59 25.58 -24.78
C SER A 538 -1.97 24.15 -25.19
N TYR A 539 -1.00 23.34 -25.61
CA TYR A 539 -1.20 21.94 -25.99
C TYR A 539 -1.22 20.97 -24.80
N SER A 540 -0.90 21.44 -23.58
CA SER A 540 -0.80 20.58 -22.41
C SER A 540 -2.14 19.92 -22.09
N LEU A 541 -2.13 18.63 -21.74
CA LEU A 541 -3.32 17.92 -21.28
C LEU A 541 -3.59 18.12 -19.78
N SER A 542 -2.69 18.80 -19.06
CA SER A 542 -2.82 19.07 -17.62
C SER A 542 -4.16 19.75 -17.28
N PRO A 543 -4.59 20.83 -17.96
CA PRO A 543 -5.88 21.46 -17.67
C PRO A 543 -7.05 20.49 -17.77
N THR A 544 -7.10 19.65 -18.81
CA THR A 544 -8.21 18.71 -19.01
C THR A 544 -8.29 17.67 -17.89
N MET A 545 -7.15 17.06 -17.52
CA MET A 545 -7.14 16.06 -16.45
C MET A 545 -7.40 16.68 -15.06
N HIS A 546 -6.82 17.85 -14.76
CA HIS A 546 -7.02 18.51 -13.46
C HIS A 546 -8.46 19.02 -13.31
N ASN A 547 -9.04 19.67 -14.32
CA ASN A 547 -10.43 20.16 -14.24
C ASN A 547 -11.44 19.01 -14.10
N ALA A 548 -11.21 17.88 -14.78
CA ALA A 548 -12.06 16.69 -14.59
C ALA A 548 -11.99 16.16 -13.15
N ALA A 549 -10.80 16.12 -12.55
CA ALA A 549 -10.63 15.73 -11.15
C ALA A 549 -11.28 16.72 -10.18
N LEU A 550 -11.11 18.03 -10.40
CA LEU A 550 -11.74 19.08 -9.57
C LEU A 550 -13.27 18.96 -9.59
N ALA A 551 -13.85 18.76 -10.79
CA ALA A 551 -15.28 18.56 -10.97
C ALA A 551 -15.80 17.31 -10.24
N ALA A 552 -15.07 16.18 -10.31
CA ALA A 552 -15.44 14.94 -9.62
C ALA A 552 -15.46 15.09 -8.09
N TYR A 553 -14.63 15.98 -7.53
CA TYR A 553 -14.61 16.29 -6.10
C TYR A 553 -15.60 17.39 -5.70
N GLY A 554 -16.26 18.07 -6.64
CA GLY A 554 -17.04 19.28 -6.37
C GLY A 554 -16.20 20.47 -5.92
N ILE A 555 -14.89 20.48 -6.22
CA ILE A 555 -13.98 21.60 -5.95
C ILE A 555 -14.19 22.68 -7.01
N GLN A 556 -14.33 23.94 -6.58
CA GLN A 556 -14.64 25.07 -7.46
C GLN A 556 -13.41 25.76 -8.10
N HIS A 557 -12.23 25.17 -7.94
CA HIS A 557 -11.00 25.70 -8.55
C HIS A 557 -11.03 25.57 -10.07
N VAL A 558 -10.22 26.39 -10.75
CA VAL A 558 -10.08 26.33 -12.20
C VAL A 558 -8.61 26.19 -12.58
N TYR A 559 -8.30 25.22 -13.45
CA TYR A 559 -6.95 24.99 -13.98
C TYR A 559 -6.84 25.49 -15.42
N ARG A 560 -5.88 26.38 -15.73
CA ARG A 560 -5.71 27.00 -17.06
C ARG A 560 -4.26 27.01 -17.58
N PRO A 561 -4.03 27.03 -18.90
CA PRO A 561 -2.72 27.33 -19.46
C PRO A 561 -2.37 28.82 -19.27
N TYR A 562 -1.09 29.10 -19.03
CA TYR A 562 -0.52 30.43 -19.00
C TYR A 562 0.83 30.41 -19.73
N SER A 563 0.84 30.90 -20.97
CA SER A 563 2.05 30.95 -21.80
C SER A 563 2.73 32.31 -21.66
N THR A 564 4.04 32.32 -21.40
CA THR A 564 4.84 33.54 -21.33
C THR A 564 6.26 33.27 -21.83
N PRO A 565 6.87 34.20 -22.61
CA PRO A 565 8.24 34.02 -23.10
C PRO A 565 9.30 34.17 -22.00
N THR A 566 8.96 34.78 -20.85
CA THR A 566 9.88 35.04 -19.75
C THR A 566 9.30 34.66 -18.40
N LEU A 567 10.19 34.40 -17.43
CA LEU A 567 9.81 34.12 -16.05
C LEU A 567 9.05 35.26 -15.38
N GLY A 568 9.30 36.51 -15.80
CA GLY A 568 8.66 37.71 -15.25
C GLY A 568 7.13 37.72 -15.36
N GLY A 569 6.56 36.96 -16.30
CA GLY A 569 5.11 36.76 -16.42
C GLY A 569 4.47 36.14 -15.18
N LEU A 570 5.23 35.44 -14.32
CA LEU A 570 4.70 34.86 -13.09
C LEU A 570 4.29 35.93 -12.06
N LYS A 571 4.90 37.12 -12.08
CA LYS A 571 4.65 38.15 -11.06
C LYS A 571 3.17 38.51 -10.93
N GLY A 572 2.47 38.69 -12.06
CA GLY A 572 1.04 38.98 -12.06
C GLY A 572 0.17 37.84 -11.50
N LEU A 573 0.64 36.60 -11.56
CA LEU A 573 -0.04 35.46 -10.93
C LEU A 573 0.22 35.44 -9.42
N VAL A 574 1.43 35.78 -8.98
CA VAL A 574 1.79 35.84 -7.54
C VAL A 574 1.06 36.99 -6.83
N ASP A 575 0.79 38.08 -7.53
CA ASP A 575 0.04 39.21 -6.99
C ASP A 575 -1.48 38.91 -6.87
N ASP A 576 -1.99 37.86 -7.51
CA ASP A 576 -3.40 37.45 -7.43
C ASP A 576 -3.68 36.67 -6.12
N PRO A 577 -4.55 37.18 -5.23
CA PRO A 577 -4.85 36.50 -3.97
C PRO A 577 -5.54 35.14 -4.16
N PHE A 578 -6.09 34.84 -5.34
CA PHE A 578 -6.71 33.57 -5.69
C PHE A 578 -5.77 32.57 -6.36
N PHE A 579 -4.50 32.92 -6.59
CA PHE A 579 -3.52 31.98 -7.14
C PHE A 579 -3.25 30.84 -6.13
N ALA A 580 -3.52 29.59 -6.54
CA ALA A 580 -3.31 28.40 -5.72
C ALA A 580 -2.08 27.58 -6.12
N GLY A 581 -1.37 27.97 -7.18
CA GLY A 581 -0.17 27.30 -7.64
C GLY A 581 -0.10 27.10 -9.15
N ALA A 582 1.06 26.64 -9.60
CA ALA A 582 1.30 26.37 -11.00
C ALA A 582 2.21 25.17 -11.23
N SER A 583 1.88 24.35 -12.23
CA SER A 583 2.81 23.40 -12.82
C SER A 583 3.74 24.14 -13.79
N VAL A 584 5.04 23.91 -13.70
CA VAL A 584 6.06 24.60 -14.49
C VAL A 584 6.51 23.71 -15.64
N GLY A 585 6.23 24.16 -16.87
CA GLY A 585 6.67 23.57 -18.12
C GLY A 585 8.03 24.08 -18.58
N LEU A 586 8.43 23.68 -19.80
CA LEU A 586 9.66 24.16 -20.43
C LEU A 586 9.54 25.66 -20.79
N PRO A 587 10.65 26.42 -20.74
CA PRO A 587 12.01 26.04 -20.34
C PRO A 587 12.32 26.31 -18.84
N PHE A 588 11.35 26.73 -18.04
CA PHE A 588 11.59 27.42 -16.76
C PHE A 588 11.91 26.53 -15.55
N LYS A 589 11.91 25.19 -15.68
CA LYS A 589 12.04 24.28 -14.52
C LYS A 589 13.31 24.48 -13.67
N VAL A 590 14.40 24.99 -14.25
CA VAL A 590 15.64 25.31 -13.50
C VAL A 590 15.63 26.77 -13.05
N GLU A 591 15.20 27.69 -13.92
CA GLU A 591 15.18 29.13 -13.67
C GLU A 591 14.22 29.52 -12.54
N ILE A 592 13.09 28.81 -12.42
CA ILE A 592 12.06 29.06 -11.41
C ILE A 592 12.58 28.98 -9.97
N ILE A 593 13.67 28.26 -9.73
CA ILE A 593 14.30 28.15 -8.40
C ILE A 593 14.74 29.53 -7.89
N THR A 594 15.11 30.44 -8.79
CA THR A 594 15.62 31.77 -8.42
C THR A 594 14.58 32.68 -7.76
N ILE A 595 13.30 32.36 -7.92
CA ILE A 595 12.17 33.14 -7.39
C ILE A 595 11.39 32.39 -6.29
N THR A 596 11.77 31.15 -5.97
CA THR A 596 11.17 30.39 -4.86
C THR A 596 11.89 30.72 -3.57
N ASP A 597 11.14 31.00 -2.50
CA ASP A 597 11.69 31.27 -1.17
C ASP A 597 12.13 29.99 -0.45
N SER A 598 11.47 28.86 -0.73
CA SER A 598 11.83 27.55 -0.19
C SER A 598 11.67 26.45 -1.24
N LEU A 599 12.46 25.39 -1.09
CA LEU A 599 12.42 24.21 -1.92
C LEU A 599 12.26 22.97 -1.07
N SER A 600 11.47 22.03 -1.58
CA SER A 600 11.45 20.68 -1.04
C SER A 600 12.84 20.05 -1.07
N ARG A 601 13.06 19.09 -0.17
CA ARG A 601 14.28 18.27 -0.16
C ARG A 601 14.53 17.59 -1.52
N HIS A 602 13.46 17.19 -2.22
CA HIS A 602 13.53 16.52 -3.51
C HIS A 602 13.90 17.52 -4.63
N ALA A 603 13.21 18.66 -4.71
CA ALA A 603 13.49 19.71 -5.70
C ALA A 603 14.91 20.29 -5.53
N ARG A 604 15.36 20.47 -4.29
CA ARG A 604 16.73 20.90 -3.95
C ARG A 604 17.78 19.89 -4.43
N ALA A 605 17.58 18.59 -4.16
CA ALA A 605 18.48 17.53 -4.61
C ALA A 605 18.49 17.40 -6.14
N ILE A 606 17.35 17.54 -6.81
CA ILE A 606 17.26 17.50 -8.27
C ILE A 606 17.91 18.75 -8.89
N GLY A 607 17.75 19.91 -8.26
CA GLY A 607 18.12 21.21 -8.83
C GLY A 607 17.18 21.63 -9.97
N ALA A 608 15.90 21.24 -9.87
CA ALA A 608 14.82 21.67 -10.77
C ALA A 608 13.47 21.57 -10.04
N CYS A 609 12.54 22.47 -10.35
CA CYS A 609 11.20 22.55 -9.80
C CYS A 609 10.17 22.53 -10.94
N ASN A 610 9.14 21.69 -10.82
CA ASN A 610 8.02 21.61 -11.78
C ASN A 610 6.68 21.99 -11.14
N THR A 611 6.64 22.31 -9.85
CA THR A 611 5.41 22.54 -9.10
C THR A 611 5.62 23.68 -8.10
N LEU A 612 4.88 24.78 -8.27
CA LEU A 612 4.92 25.95 -7.40
C LEU A 612 3.68 25.99 -6.51
N ILE A 613 3.92 26.17 -5.20
CA ILE A 613 2.88 26.22 -4.18
C ILE A 613 3.00 27.54 -3.41
N PRO A 614 1.94 28.37 -3.37
CA PRO A 614 1.94 29.60 -2.59
C PRO A 614 1.77 29.32 -1.11
N ILE A 615 2.57 29.99 -0.29
CA ILE A 615 2.51 29.94 1.17
C ILE A 615 1.91 31.24 1.67
N ARG A 616 0.87 31.12 2.51
CA ARG A 616 0.12 32.27 3.06
C ARG A 616 0.38 32.50 4.54
N HIS A 617 0.97 31.53 5.22
CA HIS A 617 1.32 31.60 6.63
C HIS A 617 2.78 31.25 6.82
N LEU A 618 3.48 32.11 7.53
CA LEU A 618 4.85 31.88 7.96
C LEU A 618 4.83 31.46 9.43
N ASN A 619 5.90 30.82 9.87
CA ASN A 619 6.14 30.56 11.28
C ASN A 619 6.26 31.89 12.05
N SER A 620 6.19 31.84 13.38
CA SER A 620 6.34 33.03 14.24
C SER A 620 7.67 33.75 14.06
N ASP A 621 8.72 33.05 13.61
CA ASP A 621 10.04 33.58 13.27
C ASP A 621 10.15 34.11 11.83
N GLY A 622 9.07 34.07 11.05
CA GLY A 622 9.03 34.49 9.65
C GLY A 622 9.56 33.46 8.65
N SER A 623 9.97 32.27 9.10
CA SER A 623 10.40 31.20 8.20
C SER A 623 9.22 30.50 7.49
N VAL A 624 9.51 29.87 6.35
CA VAL A 624 8.57 28.99 5.67
C VAL A 624 8.35 27.74 6.53
N PRO A 625 7.09 27.32 6.77
CA PRO A 625 6.82 26.08 7.50
C PRO A 625 7.41 24.86 6.80
N ASP A 626 8.27 24.12 7.49
CA ASP A 626 8.78 22.81 7.06
C ASP A 626 7.75 21.68 7.29
N ASP A 627 6.70 21.96 8.07
CA ASP A 627 5.61 21.03 8.32
C ASP A 627 4.70 20.92 7.09
N SER A 628 4.75 19.75 6.44
CA SER A 628 3.89 19.42 5.31
C SER A 628 2.40 19.63 5.61
N THR A 629 1.97 19.39 6.84
CA THR A 629 0.57 19.55 7.28
C THR A 629 0.14 21.02 7.23
N LEU A 630 1.03 21.95 7.59
CA LEU A 630 0.78 23.40 7.45
C LEU A 630 0.70 23.82 5.97
N LEU A 631 1.51 23.22 5.09
CA LEU A 631 1.40 23.46 3.65
C LEU A 631 0.06 22.99 3.07
N PHE A 632 -0.56 21.93 3.61
CA PHE A 632 -1.86 21.41 3.13
C PHE A 632 -3.06 22.23 3.64
N ASN A 633 -2.99 22.79 4.84
CA ASN A 633 -4.15 23.39 5.51
C ASN A 633 -4.58 24.78 4.99
N SER A 634 -3.74 25.47 4.20
CA SER A 634 -3.99 26.86 3.78
C SER A 634 -4.24 27.06 2.29
N ARG A 635 -4.44 25.97 1.52
CA ARG A 635 -4.47 26.01 0.04
C ARG A 635 -5.79 26.49 -0.56
N ASN A 636 -6.89 26.25 0.15
CA ASN A 636 -8.24 26.55 -0.33
C ASN A 636 -8.78 27.86 0.26
N ARG A 637 -7.90 28.79 0.64
CA ARG A 637 -8.28 30.13 1.11
C ARG A 637 -7.51 31.20 0.34
N ALA A 638 -8.24 32.22 -0.10
CA ALA A 638 -7.67 33.38 -0.76
C ALA A 638 -6.95 34.28 0.24
N GLY A 639 -5.93 34.99 -0.22
CA GLY A 639 -5.19 35.93 0.61
C GLY A 639 -3.90 36.39 -0.03
N PRO A 640 -3.10 37.22 0.65
CA PRO A 640 -1.77 37.57 0.16
C PRO A 640 -0.85 36.34 0.20
N ILE A 641 0.00 36.19 -0.81
CA ILE A 641 1.10 35.21 -0.82
C ILE A 641 2.24 35.82 -0.01
N LYS A 642 2.80 35.04 0.92
CA LYS A 642 3.92 35.44 1.78
C LYS A 642 5.24 34.82 1.34
N ALA A 643 5.19 33.64 0.74
CA ALA A 643 6.35 32.96 0.19
C ALA A 643 5.93 31.97 -0.93
N LEU A 644 6.88 31.54 -1.75
CA LEU A 644 6.71 30.51 -2.77
C LEU A 644 7.54 29.27 -2.44
N TYR A 645 6.88 28.11 -2.48
CA TYR A 645 7.51 26.82 -2.28
C TYR A 645 7.61 26.04 -3.59
N GLY A 646 8.81 25.59 -3.92
CA GLY A 646 9.09 24.78 -5.10
C GLY A 646 9.19 23.29 -4.79
N GLU A 647 8.49 22.47 -5.58
CA GLU A 647 8.51 21.02 -5.53
C GLU A 647 8.80 20.42 -6.92
N ASN A 648 9.27 19.18 -6.95
CA ASN A 648 9.46 18.41 -8.16
C ASN A 648 8.65 17.12 -8.08
N THR A 649 7.66 16.96 -8.96
CA THR A 649 6.85 15.74 -9.09
C THR A 649 7.23 14.90 -10.32
N ASP A 650 8.13 15.39 -11.19
CA ASP A 650 8.59 14.63 -12.36
C ASP A 650 9.25 13.31 -11.93
N TRP A 651 10.08 13.35 -10.88
CA TRP A 651 10.76 12.16 -10.39
C TRP A 651 9.79 11.12 -9.82
N ILE A 652 8.65 11.55 -9.26
CA ILE A 652 7.59 10.66 -8.76
C ILE A 652 7.03 9.87 -9.93
N GLY A 653 6.68 10.56 -11.02
CA GLY A 653 6.17 9.94 -12.23
C GLY A 653 7.18 9.02 -12.89
N ILE A 654 8.44 9.46 -13.04
CA ILE A 654 9.49 8.62 -13.62
C ILE A 654 9.71 7.35 -12.80
N ARG A 655 9.76 7.48 -11.47
CA ARG A 655 9.91 6.36 -10.55
C ARG A 655 8.75 5.37 -10.65
N ALA A 656 7.52 5.86 -10.73
CA ALA A 656 6.32 5.04 -10.88
C ALA A 656 6.33 4.27 -12.21
N CYS A 657 6.64 4.95 -13.32
CA CYS A 657 6.76 4.34 -14.65
C CYS A 657 7.83 3.24 -14.68
N ILE A 658 9.04 3.52 -14.19
CA ILE A 658 10.12 2.51 -14.15
C ILE A 658 9.69 1.28 -13.32
N ARG A 659 9.13 1.47 -12.12
CA ARG A 659 8.67 0.34 -11.28
C ARG A 659 7.59 -0.50 -11.94
N ARG A 660 6.68 0.13 -12.69
CA ARG A 660 5.60 -0.54 -13.41
C ARG A 660 6.11 -1.28 -14.66
N GLY A 661 7.14 -0.75 -15.32
CA GLY A 661 7.73 -1.33 -16.53
C GLY A 661 8.75 -2.43 -16.26
N LEU A 662 9.34 -2.48 -15.07
CA LEU A 662 10.30 -3.51 -14.70
C LEU A 662 9.61 -4.84 -14.34
N SER A 663 10.05 -5.91 -15.00
CA SER A 663 9.69 -7.27 -14.63
C SER A 663 10.32 -7.66 -13.28
N PRO A 664 9.75 -8.65 -12.55
CA PRO A 664 10.37 -9.16 -11.32
C PRO A 664 11.82 -9.65 -11.49
N ALA A 665 12.19 -10.14 -12.68
CA ALA A 665 13.55 -10.53 -13.00
C ALA A 665 14.53 -9.34 -13.03
N ASN A 666 14.02 -8.15 -13.37
CA ASN A 666 14.76 -6.89 -13.40
C ASN A 666 14.54 -6.06 -12.12
N ALA A 667 14.20 -6.69 -11.00
CA ALA A 667 14.16 -6.02 -9.70
C ALA A 667 15.49 -5.29 -9.44
N VAL A 668 15.41 -4.04 -8.98
CA VAL A 668 16.59 -3.18 -8.85
C VAL A 668 17.53 -3.73 -7.78
N ARG A 669 18.80 -3.89 -8.17
CA ARG A 669 19.90 -4.37 -7.33
C ARG A 669 21.07 -3.40 -7.44
N PRO A 670 22.05 -3.44 -6.53
CA PRO A 670 23.26 -2.60 -6.62
C PRO A 670 24.01 -2.74 -7.97
N ALA A 671 23.93 -3.90 -8.62
CA ALA A 671 24.54 -4.17 -9.93
C ALA A 671 23.68 -3.72 -11.13
N SER A 672 22.44 -3.26 -10.93
CA SER A 672 21.58 -2.77 -12.00
C SER A 672 22.18 -1.50 -12.63
N CYS A 673 21.94 -1.32 -13.92
CA CYS A 673 22.44 -0.17 -14.68
C CYS A 673 21.29 0.57 -15.39
N GLY A 674 21.34 1.91 -15.31
CA GLY A 674 20.42 2.80 -16.02
C GLY A 674 21.15 3.65 -17.05
N LEU A 675 20.47 3.99 -18.15
CA LEU A 675 20.93 4.94 -19.18
C LEU A 675 19.99 6.14 -19.21
N VAL A 676 20.53 7.34 -19.11
CA VAL A 676 19.80 8.61 -19.26
C VAL A 676 20.28 9.33 -20.51
N ILE A 677 19.35 9.67 -21.39
CA ILE A 677 19.60 10.38 -22.64
C ILE A 677 19.08 11.81 -22.49
N GLY A 678 19.97 12.79 -22.56
CA GLY A 678 19.69 14.21 -22.31
C GLY A 678 20.31 14.70 -20.99
N ALA A 679 20.35 16.03 -20.82
CA ALA A 679 20.95 16.68 -19.63
C ALA A 679 20.11 17.86 -19.08
N GLY A 680 18.83 17.97 -19.45
CA GLY A 680 17.91 19.02 -18.99
C GLY A 680 17.28 18.76 -17.61
N GLY A 681 16.28 19.56 -17.24
CA GLY A 681 15.53 19.41 -15.97
C GLY A 681 14.91 18.01 -15.79
N MET A 682 14.36 17.44 -16.86
CA MET A 682 13.82 16.07 -16.85
C MET A 682 14.91 15.01 -16.64
N ALA A 683 16.11 15.20 -17.21
CA ALA A 683 17.23 14.28 -17.01
C ALA A 683 17.72 14.29 -15.55
N ARG A 684 17.69 15.45 -14.89
CA ARG A 684 17.96 15.56 -13.45
C ARG A 684 16.94 14.75 -12.63
N ALA A 685 15.66 14.90 -12.94
CA ALA A 685 14.60 14.13 -12.27
C ALA A 685 14.73 12.61 -12.55
N ALA A 686 15.14 12.21 -13.76
CA ALA A 686 15.35 10.82 -14.12
C ALA A 686 16.51 10.18 -13.35
N VAL A 687 17.66 10.86 -13.26
CA VAL A 687 18.79 10.40 -12.44
C VAL A 687 18.39 10.28 -10.98
N TYR A 688 17.69 11.28 -10.44
CA TYR A 688 17.19 11.24 -9.07
C TYR A 688 16.23 10.06 -8.84
N ALA A 689 15.27 9.83 -9.74
CA ALA A 689 14.34 8.71 -9.66
C ALA A 689 15.06 7.34 -9.69
N MET A 690 16.09 7.18 -10.52
CA MET A 690 16.91 5.96 -10.56
C MET A 690 17.68 5.74 -9.25
N LEU A 691 18.29 6.79 -8.69
CA LEU A 691 18.97 6.71 -7.39
C LEU A 691 18.00 6.34 -6.27
N GLN A 692 16.80 6.92 -6.26
CA GLN A 692 15.71 6.59 -5.31
C GLN A 692 15.22 5.13 -5.43
N LEU A 693 15.39 4.50 -6.59
CA LEU A 693 15.10 3.08 -6.80
C LEU A 693 16.25 2.16 -6.36
N GLY A 694 17.40 2.72 -5.98
CA GLY A 694 18.60 1.97 -5.60
C GLY A 694 19.56 1.66 -6.74
N VAL A 695 19.39 2.28 -7.92
CA VAL A 695 20.32 2.13 -9.05
C VAL A 695 21.62 2.83 -8.73
N LYS A 696 22.74 2.09 -8.70
CA LYS A 696 24.07 2.65 -8.42
C LYS A 696 24.89 2.93 -9.67
N ASN A 697 24.56 2.33 -10.82
CA ASN A 697 25.33 2.49 -12.05
C ASN A 697 24.50 3.29 -13.06
N ILE A 698 24.93 4.51 -13.37
CA ILE A 698 24.19 5.42 -14.27
C ILE A 698 25.10 5.86 -15.42
N VAL A 699 24.67 5.57 -16.64
CA VAL A 699 25.31 6.03 -17.87
C VAL A 699 24.51 7.21 -18.41
N ILE A 700 25.21 8.27 -18.85
CA ILE A 700 24.59 9.49 -19.37
C ILE A 700 25.09 9.73 -20.79
N TYR A 701 24.17 9.97 -21.71
CA TYR A 701 24.46 10.44 -23.06
C TYR A 701 23.76 11.77 -23.30
N ASN A 702 24.47 12.77 -23.83
CA ASN A 702 23.89 14.04 -24.25
C ASN A 702 24.70 14.63 -25.40
N ARG A 703 24.04 15.27 -26.38
CA ARG A 703 24.68 15.90 -27.55
C ARG A 703 25.86 16.79 -27.18
N THR A 704 25.72 17.57 -26.11
CA THR A 704 26.80 18.41 -25.57
C THR A 704 27.37 17.75 -24.32
N VAL A 705 28.59 17.21 -24.42
CA VAL A 705 29.28 16.48 -23.34
C VAL A 705 29.38 17.30 -22.06
N ALA A 706 29.72 18.59 -22.17
CA ALA A 706 29.84 19.48 -21.01
C ALA A 706 28.56 19.56 -20.15
N ASN A 707 27.37 19.39 -20.75
CA ASN A 707 26.11 19.38 -20.01
C ASN A 707 25.91 18.05 -19.25
N ALA A 708 26.30 16.91 -19.85
CA ALA A 708 26.32 15.63 -19.15
C ALA A 708 27.31 15.63 -17.99
N GLU A 709 28.48 16.25 -18.16
CA GLU A 709 29.49 16.40 -17.10
C GLU A 709 28.99 17.28 -15.95
N LYS A 710 28.26 18.36 -16.24
CA LYS A 710 27.60 19.18 -15.21
C LYS A 710 26.58 18.36 -14.43
N LEU A 711 25.74 17.58 -15.13
CA LEU A 711 24.74 16.70 -14.50
C LEU A 711 25.40 15.64 -13.60
N ALA A 712 26.42 14.94 -14.09
CA ALA A 712 27.13 13.93 -13.31
C ALA A 712 27.83 14.53 -12.08
N ARG A 713 28.49 15.69 -12.24
CA ARG A 713 29.15 16.39 -11.12
C ARG A 713 28.17 16.81 -10.03
N HIS A 714 26.99 17.31 -10.42
CA HIS A 714 25.92 17.68 -9.47
C HIS A 714 25.55 16.52 -8.54
N PHE A 715 25.27 15.34 -9.09
CA PHE A 715 24.90 14.17 -8.28
C PHE A 715 26.07 13.54 -7.52
N ARG A 716 27.28 13.50 -8.09
CA ARG A 716 28.48 13.06 -7.35
C ARG A 716 28.72 13.92 -6.10
N HIS A 717 28.55 15.23 -6.22
CA HIS A 717 28.68 16.15 -5.10
C HIS A 717 27.62 15.89 -4.02
N LEU A 718 26.35 15.75 -4.41
CA LEU A 718 25.26 15.42 -3.47
C LEU A 718 25.50 14.12 -2.72
N LEU A 719 25.91 13.06 -3.43
CA LEU A 719 26.24 11.76 -2.82
C LEU A 719 27.43 11.87 -1.86
N SER A 720 28.46 12.64 -2.20
CA SER A 720 29.64 12.82 -1.33
C SER A 720 29.32 13.52 0.00
N LYS A 721 28.28 14.37 0.01
CA LYS A 721 27.82 15.07 1.20
C LYS A 721 26.80 14.28 2.04
N GLY A 722 26.21 13.22 1.47
CA GLY A 722 25.06 12.54 2.08
C GLY A 722 23.75 13.33 1.97
N ASP A 723 23.68 14.35 1.11
CA ASP A 723 22.53 15.27 1.00
C ASP A 723 21.37 14.69 0.15
N LEU A 724 21.25 13.37 0.06
CA LEU A 724 20.20 12.70 -0.71
C LEU A 724 19.05 12.31 0.23
N PRO A 725 17.86 12.91 0.06
CA PRO A 725 16.68 12.54 0.85
C PRO A 725 16.38 11.04 0.74
N GLN A 726 16.18 10.38 1.88
CA GLN A 726 15.68 9.00 1.99
C GLN A 726 16.63 7.86 1.56
N LEU A 727 17.92 8.11 1.33
CA LEU A 727 18.92 7.02 1.31
C LEU A 727 19.45 6.66 2.71
N ASP A 728 19.18 7.51 3.72
CA ASP A 728 19.46 7.28 5.12
C ASP A 728 18.17 6.85 5.85
N ASN A 729 18.03 5.55 6.11
CA ASN A 729 16.84 4.87 6.65
C ASN A 729 16.42 5.24 8.09
N ASN A 730 16.83 6.38 8.67
CA ASN A 730 16.70 6.60 10.12
C ASN A 730 16.11 7.96 10.56
N SER A 731 15.29 8.63 9.75
CA SER A 731 14.58 9.83 10.21
C SER A 731 13.10 9.84 9.82
N THR A 732 12.33 8.98 10.47
CA THR A 732 10.94 9.32 10.78
C THR A 732 10.94 10.52 11.72
N VAL A 733 10.03 11.45 11.45
CA VAL A 733 9.72 12.63 12.25
C VAL A 733 9.43 12.23 13.70
N ASN A 734 10.44 12.32 14.57
CA ASN A 734 10.24 12.49 16.00
C ASN A 734 10.50 13.97 16.29
N ILE A 735 9.42 14.75 16.36
CA ILE A 735 9.45 16.07 17.00
C ILE A 735 9.57 15.79 18.50
N SER A 736 10.78 15.70 19.00
CA SER A 736 11.05 15.87 20.43
C SER A 736 12.31 16.70 20.61
N HIS A 737 12.20 17.62 21.55
CA HIS A 737 13.06 18.78 21.76
C HIS A 737 14.57 18.45 21.79
N SER A 738 15.34 19.32 21.14
CA SER A 738 16.80 19.37 21.23
C SER A 738 17.25 19.51 22.69
N SER A 739 17.86 18.47 23.25
CA SER A 739 18.77 18.60 24.38
C SER A 739 20.11 17.99 23.99
N ARG A 740 21.12 18.87 23.86
CA ARG A 740 22.52 18.48 23.65
C ARG A 740 23.00 17.73 24.89
N SER A 741 23.34 16.46 24.75
CA SER A 741 24.26 15.80 25.69
C SER A 741 25.32 15.04 24.90
N SER A 742 26.57 15.39 25.21
CA SER A 742 27.80 14.77 24.73
C SER A 742 28.00 13.41 25.42
N GLY A 743 28.05 12.33 24.65
CA GLY A 743 28.33 10.99 25.16
C GLY A 743 28.93 10.12 24.07
N THR A 744 30.23 9.85 24.19
CA THR A 744 31.04 8.95 23.36
C THR A 744 30.62 7.48 23.53
N SER A 745 30.19 6.84 22.45
CA SER A 745 30.51 5.43 22.10
C SER A 745 29.83 5.06 20.78
N SER A 746 30.63 4.66 19.80
CA SER A 746 30.19 4.33 18.44
C SER A 746 29.57 2.92 18.37
N PRO A 747 28.38 2.74 17.77
CA PRO A 747 27.96 1.46 17.22
C PRO A 747 28.25 1.38 15.71
N ALA A 748 28.46 0.14 15.25
CA ALA A 748 28.93 -0.22 13.91
C ALA A 748 28.19 0.47 12.74
N SER A 749 28.98 0.98 11.80
CA SER A 749 28.56 1.71 10.61
C SER A 749 27.69 0.87 9.68
N THR A 750 26.45 1.30 9.47
CA THR A 750 25.63 0.98 8.30
C THR A 750 26.34 1.47 7.02
N PRO A 751 26.24 0.74 5.89
CA PRO A 751 26.97 1.09 4.67
C PRO A 751 26.42 2.40 4.08
N ARG A 752 27.24 3.45 4.07
CA ARG A 752 26.95 4.75 3.45
C ARG A 752 26.79 4.59 1.94
N CYS A 753 25.83 5.28 1.33
CA CYS A 753 25.63 5.28 -0.11
C CYS A 753 26.63 6.22 -0.83
N SER A 754 27.92 5.94 -0.71
CA SER A 754 29.02 6.65 -1.41
C SER A 754 29.30 6.09 -2.81
N ASP A 755 28.66 4.99 -3.21
CA ASP A 755 29.20 4.09 -4.25
C ASP A 755 28.56 4.23 -5.64
N ALA A 756 27.72 5.24 -5.88
CA ALA A 756 27.10 5.38 -7.19
C ALA A 756 28.12 5.86 -8.25
N ARG A 757 28.18 5.13 -9.38
CA ARG A 757 29.12 5.36 -10.48
C ARG A 757 28.41 6.00 -11.65
N PHE A 758 28.99 7.08 -12.17
CA PHE A 758 28.49 7.79 -13.35
C PHE A 758 29.49 7.67 -14.51
N HIS A 759 29.02 7.23 -15.67
CA HIS A 759 29.79 7.19 -16.91
C HIS A 759 29.14 8.08 -17.98
N ILE A 760 29.96 8.78 -18.77
CA ILE A 760 29.48 9.71 -19.81
C ILE A 760 29.89 9.18 -21.17
N VAL A 761 28.91 8.89 -22.02
CA VAL A 761 29.16 8.56 -23.42
C VAL A 761 29.40 9.87 -24.18
N ARG A 762 30.55 9.95 -24.86
CA ARG A 762 30.98 11.18 -25.54
C ARG A 762 30.35 11.37 -26.92
N SER A 763 30.19 10.28 -27.68
CA SER A 763 29.64 10.30 -29.04
C SER A 763 28.88 8.99 -29.34
N LEU A 764 27.87 9.05 -30.20
CA LEU A 764 27.25 7.86 -30.79
C LEU A 764 27.83 7.50 -32.16
N ASP A 765 28.61 8.39 -32.78
CA ASP A 765 29.12 8.21 -34.14
C ASP A 765 30.53 7.59 -34.17
N ASP A 766 31.22 7.57 -33.04
CA ASP A 766 32.55 6.99 -32.88
C ASP A 766 32.45 5.53 -32.44
N ALA A 767 33.06 4.60 -33.18
CA ALA A 767 33.01 3.17 -32.92
C ALA A 767 33.51 2.79 -31.50
N ALA A 768 34.53 3.49 -30.99
CA ALA A 768 35.03 3.29 -29.64
C ALA A 768 34.03 3.76 -28.56
N SER A 769 33.20 4.75 -28.89
CA SER A 769 32.15 5.28 -28.02
C SER A 769 30.83 4.51 -28.10
N GLN A 770 30.67 3.63 -29.10
CA GLN A 770 29.54 2.70 -29.24
C GLN A 770 29.72 1.42 -28.39
N GLU A 771 30.93 1.14 -27.89
CA GLU A 771 31.13 0.06 -26.93
C GLU A 771 30.52 0.40 -25.57
N TRP A 772 29.86 -0.57 -24.94
CA TRP A 772 29.28 -0.37 -23.61
C TRP A 772 30.40 -0.24 -22.57
N PRO A 773 30.32 0.70 -21.61
CA PRO A 773 31.41 0.96 -20.67
C PRO A 773 31.85 -0.29 -19.89
N PRO A 774 33.17 -0.57 -19.83
CA PRO A 774 33.68 -1.75 -19.13
C PRO A 774 33.36 -1.67 -17.63
N GLY A 775 32.94 -2.81 -17.06
CA GLY A 775 32.55 -2.90 -15.65
C GLY A 775 31.14 -2.38 -15.34
N PHE A 776 30.35 -2.01 -16.34
CA PHE A 776 28.91 -1.76 -16.23
C PHE A 776 28.15 -2.93 -16.85
N THR A 777 27.11 -3.40 -16.16
CA THR A 777 26.14 -4.33 -16.75
C THR A 777 25.35 -3.61 -17.84
N LEU A 778 24.80 -4.37 -18.80
CA LEU A 778 23.91 -3.80 -19.81
C LEU A 778 22.70 -3.12 -19.14
N PRO A 779 22.20 -2.02 -19.73
CA PRO A 779 21.14 -1.24 -19.12
C PRO A 779 19.83 -2.03 -19.14
N THR A 780 19.13 -2.04 -18.02
CA THR A 780 17.75 -2.57 -17.92
C THR A 780 16.71 -1.45 -17.75
N MET A 781 17.17 -0.20 -17.64
CA MET A 781 16.35 1.00 -17.55
C MET A 781 16.94 2.08 -18.46
N ILE A 782 16.19 2.55 -19.44
CA ILE A 782 16.63 3.57 -20.39
C ILE A 782 15.60 4.69 -20.42
N VAL A 783 16.02 5.94 -20.18
CA VAL A 783 15.12 7.10 -20.13
C VAL A 783 15.58 8.17 -21.13
N SER A 784 14.74 8.44 -22.12
CA SER A 784 14.89 9.51 -23.12
C SER A 784 14.25 10.81 -22.63
N CYS A 785 15.08 11.83 -22.40
CA CYS A 785 14.70 13.16 -21.94
C CYS A 785 14.88 14.24 -23.02
N ILE A 786 14.98 13.84 -24.30
CA ILE A 786 15.18 14.75 -25.42
C ILE A 786 13.82 15.13 -26.04
N PRO A 787 13.71 16.33 -26.64
CA PRO A 787 12.49 16.71 -27.36
C PRO A 787 12.26 15.81 -28.57
N THR A 788 11.01 15.42 -28.81
CA THR A 788 10.58 14.66 -29.99
C THR A 788 9.96 15.53 -31.09
N HIS A 789 9.88 16.85 -30.85
CA HIS A 789 9.37 17.84 -31.78
C HIS A 789 10.31 19.05 -31.85
N GLU A 790 10.03 19.95 -32.80
CA GLU A 790 10.83 21.17 -32.97
C GLU A 790 10.70 22.11 -31.76
N VAL A 791 11.85 22.48 -31.18
CA VAL A 791 11.93 23.42 -30.06
C VAL A 791 12.85 24.56 -30.45
N ASN A 792 12.36 25.80 -30.42
CA ASN A 792 13.12 27.01 -30.78
C ASN A 792 13.82 26.88 -32.15
N ASN A 793 13.08 26.44 -33.18
CA ASN A 793 13.57 26.23 -34.54
C ASN A 793 14.68 25.17 -34.68
N THR A 794 14.85 24.28 -33.69
CA THR A 794 15.78 23.16 -33.75
C THR A 794 15.00 21.87 -33.99
N PRO A 795 15.28 21.09 -35.06
CA PRO A 795 14.57 19.85 -35.34
C PRO A 795 14.82 18.79 -34.27
N PRO A 796 13.88 17.86 -34.06
CA PRO A 796 14.06 16.78 -33.10
C PRO A 796 15.23 15.87 -33.51
N PRO A 797 15.98 15.30 -32.54
CA PRO A 797 17.05 14.38 -32.84
C PRO A 797 16.53 13.12 -33.56
N ASN A 798 17.15 12.75 -34.67
CA ASN A 798 16.78 11.58 -35.47
C ASN A 798 17.87 10.52 -35.44
N TYR A 799 17.96 9.76 -34.34
CA TYR A 799 18.94 8.68 -34.18
C TYR A 799 18.38 7.51 -33.38
N THR A 800 19.06 6.36 -33.49
CA THR A 800 18.80 5.12 -32.74
C THR A 800 19.99 4.77 -31.86
N LEU A 801 19.79 3.94 -30.84
CA LEU A 801 20.89 3.45 -30.00
C LEU A 801 21.63 2.26 -30.66
N PRO A 802 22.92 2.04 -30.35
CA PRO A 802 23.64 0.87 -30.82
C PRO A 802 22.96 -0.44 -30.40
N PRO A 803 22.69 -1.40 -31.31
CA PRO A 803 21.98 -2.65 -30.98
C PRO A 803 22.58 -3.46 -29.83
N ALA A 804 23.90 -3.38 -29.64
CA ALA A 804 24.62 -4.03 -28.55
C ALA A 804 24.15 -3.55 -27.16
N TRP A 805 23.72 -2.30 -27.03
CA TRP A 805 23.25 -1.75 -25.75
C TRP A 805 21.88 -2.31 -25.35
N LEU A 806 21.09 -2.78 -26.32
CA LEU A 806 19.77 -3.36 -26.09
C LEU A 806 19.84 -4.87 -25.80
N ALA A 807 21.04 -5.45 -25.76
CA ALA A 807 21.26 -6.89 -25.69
C ALA A 807 21.08 -7.54 -24.30
N SER A 808 20.44 -6.83 -23.36
CA SER A 808 20.12 -7.38 -22.04
C SER A 808 19.33 -8.70 -22.17
N PRO A 809 19.77 -9.81 -21.55
CA PRO A 809 19.09 -11.11 -21.68
C PRO A 809 17.66 -11.14 -21.16
N THR A 810 17.36 -10.28 -20.19
CA THR A 810 16.05 -10.15 -19.53
C THR A 810 15.26 -8.94 -20.03
N GLY A 811 15.76 -8.26 -21.07
CA GLY A 811 15.21 -6.99 -21.54
C GLY A 811 15.32 -5.89 -20.49
N GLY A 812 14.31 -5.03 -20.43
CA GLY A 812 14.29 -3.85 -19.58
C GLY A 812 13.09 -2.96 -19.82
N VAL A 813 13.12 -1.74 -19.28
CA VAL A 813 12.15 -0.69 -19.58
C VAL A 813 12.83 0.44 -20.35
N PHE A 814 12.24 0.82 -21.48
CA PHE A 814 12.55 2.04 -22.20
C PHE A 814 11.42 3.04 -22.01
N PHE A 815 11.79 4.29 -21.76
CA PHE A 815 10.85 5.34 -21.44
C PHE A 815 11.19 6.65 -22.15
N GLU A 816 10.27 7.18 -22.94
CA GLU A 816 10.38 8.49 -23.55
C GLU A 816 9.46 9.48 -22.85
N LEU A 817 10.00 10.59 -22.35
CA LEU A 817 9.25 11.50 -21.46
C LEU A 817 8.31 12.47 -22.20
N GLU A 818 8.58 12.74 -23.48
CA GLU A 818 7.76 13.63 -24.31
C GLU A 818 6.53 12.88 -24.85
N TYR A 819 5.40 13.55 -24.96
CA TYR A 819 4.13 12.94 -25.41
C TYR A 819 3.50 13.62 -26.62
N LYS A 820 4.11 14.66 -27.17
CA LYS A 820 3.54 15.40 -28.31
C LYS A 820 3.45 14.52 -29.57
N THR A 821 4.47 13.69 -29.78
CA THR A 821 4.46 12.58 -30.75
C THR A 821 4.81 11.28 -30.04
N LEU A 822 4.14 10.20 -30.43
CA LEU A 822 4.41 8.84 -29.96
C LEU A 822 5.20 8.03 -31.01
N ASP A 823 5.66 8.66 -32.09
CA ASP A 823 6.33 7.98 -33.19
C ASP A 823 7.77 8.53 -33.37
N SER A 824 8.58 8.41 -32.33
CA SER A 824 10.01 8.73 -32.40
C SER A 824 10.83 7.54 -32.95
N PRO A 825 12.03 7.79 -33.52
CA PRO A 825 12.94 6.72 -33.95
C PRO A 825 13.34 5.76 -32.82
N LEU A 826 13.58 6.28 -31.61
CA LEU A 826 13.89 5.47 -30.43
C LEU A 826 12.71 4.59 -30.03
N HIS A 827 11.50 5.17 -30.02
CA HIS A 827 10.30 4.43 -29.70
C HIS A 827 10.04 3.28 -30.69
N ALA A 828 10.21 3.55 -32.00
CA ALA A 828 10.13 2.52 -33.03
C ALA A 828 11.20 1.43 -32.87
N GLN A 829 12.42 1.79 -32.47
CA GLN A 829 13.48 0.83 -32.17
C GLN A 829 13.10 -0.11 -31.02
N PHE A 830 12.68 0.42 -29.88
CA PHE A 830 12.34 -0.42 -28.72
C PHE A 830 11.06 -1.24 -28.91
N ARG A 831 10.09 -0.75 -29.69
CA ARG A 831 8.93 -1.55 -30.10
C ARG A 831 9.35 -2.82 -30.86
N ARG A 832 10.38 -2.75 -31.71
CA ARG A 832 10.93 -3.93 -32.42
C ARG A 832 11.63 -4.90 -31.46
N GLU A 833 12.28 -4.40 -30.41
CA GLU A 833 12.97 -5.21 -29.40
C GLU A 833 12.03 -5.79 -28.31
N ALA A 834 10.72 -5.55 -28.38
CA ALA A 834 9.75 -6.04 -27.39
C ALA A 834 9.77 -7.58 -27.22
N HIS A 835 10.11 -8.31 -28.28
CA HIS A 835 10.25 -9.78 -28.25
C HIS A 835 11.37 -10.27 -27.31
N ARG A 836 12.31 -9.40 -26.92
CA ARG A 836 13.40 -9.69 -25.97
C ARG A 836 13.09 -9.25 -24.55
N GLY A 837 11.84 -8.89 -24.26
CA GLY A 837 11.39 -8.47 -22.93
C GLY A 837 11.55 -6.98 -22.64
N TRP A 838 11.76 -6.15 -23.67
CA TRP A 838 11.71 -4.69 -23.50
C TRP A 838 10.27 -4.20 -23.40
N VAL A 839 9.98 -3.44 -22.34
CA VAL A 839 8.71 -2.74 -22.12
C VAL A 839 8.90 -1.28 -22.49
N VAL A 840 8.00 -0.77 -23.33
CA VAL A 840 8.04 0.62 -23.81
C VAL A 840 6.99 1.45 -23.08
N MET A 841 7.42 2.61 -22.57
CA MET A 841 6.56 3.62 -21.95
C MET A 841 6.79 4.99 -22.62
N ASP A 842 5.78 5.85 -22.52
CA ASP A 842 5.77 7.17 -23.17
C ASP A 842 5.29 8.29 -22.24
N GLY A 843 5.37 9.55 -22.69
CA GLY A 843 4.99 10.68 -21.86
C GLY A 843 3.51 10.68 -21.43
N LEU A 844 2.62 9.90 -22.07
CA LEU A 844 1.23 9.72 -21.61
C LEU A 844 1.13 8.75 -20.42
N ASP A 845 2.15 7.93 -20.18
CA ASP A 845 2.32 7.23 -18.91
C ASP A 845 2.81 8.18 -17.80
N LEU A 846 3.74 9.09 -18.15
CA LEU A 846 4.35 10.03 -17.21
C LEU A 846 3.39 11.11 -16.71
N LEU A 847 2.72 11.77 -17.66
CA LEU A 847 1.98 13.01 -17.42
C LEU A 847 0.91 12.84 -16.34
N PRO A 848 0.10 11.76 -16.35
CA PRO A 848 -0.83 11.50 -15.25
C PRO A 848 -0.12 11.32 -13.91
N GLU A 849 0.98 10.56 -13.84
CA GLU A 849 1.66 10.24 -12.57
C GLU A 849 2.21 11.49 -11.86
N GLN A 850 2.89 12.37 -12.60
CA GLN A 850 3.33 13.66 -12.04
C GLN A 850 2.14 14.57 -11.70
N GLY A 851 1.07 14.50 -12.50
CA GLY A 851 -0.16 15.27 -12.33
C GLY A 851 -0.96 14.83 -11.09
N PHE A 852 -0.93 13.55 -10.73
CA PHE A 852 -1.55 13.03 -9.52
C PHE A 852 -0.90 13.67 -8.28
N ALA A 853 0.43 13.66 -8.22
CA ALA A 853 1.16 14.29 -7.12
C ALA A 853 0.92 15.81 -7.08
N GLN A 854 0.84 16.48 -8.23
CA GLN A 854 0.47 17.89 -8.31
C GLN A 854 -0.95 18.16 -7.81
N PHE A 855 -1.92 17.33 -8.17
CA PHE A 855 -3.29 17.47 -7.69
C PHE A 855 -3.36 17.36 -6.16
N GLU A 856 -2.65 16.39 -5.58
CA GLU A 856 -2.49 16.26 -4.13
C GLU A 856 -1.85 17.52 -3.51
N LEU A 857 -0.82 18.09 -4.16
CA LEU A 857 -0.12 19.31 -3.75
C LEU A 857 -0.90 20.62 -3.98
N PHE A 858 -1.94 20.63 -4.81
CA PHE A 858 -2.76 21.81 -5.02
C PHE A 858 -4.01 21.79 -4.13
N THR A 859 -4.61 20.62 -3.94
CA THR A 859 -5.94 20.52 -3.32
C THR A 859 -5.93 19.98 -1.90
N GLY A 860 -4.87 19.25 -1.50
CA GLY A 860 -4.85 18.45 -0.28
C GLY A 860 -5.74 17.21 -0.33
N ARG A 861 -6.25 16.85 -1.51
CA ARG A 861 -7.07 15.66 -1.77
C ARG A 861 -6.32 14.65 -2.64
N ARG A 862 -6.63 13.36 -2.46
CA ARG A 862 -6.09 12.29 -3.31
C ARG A 862 -6.49 12.51 -4.76
N ALA A 863 -5.57 12.27 -5.69
CA ALA A 863 -5.90 12.33 -7.11
C ALA A 863 -6.81 11.16 -7.52
N PRO A 864 -7.92 11.39 -8.25
CA PRO A 864 -8.71 10.31 -8.83
C PRO A 864 -7.98 9.76 -10.07
N ARG A 865 -6.99 8.88 -9.82
CA ARG A 865 -5.96 8.49 -10.79
C ARG A 865 -6.52 7.90 -12.08
N ARG A 866 -7.47 6.95 -11.95
CA ARG A 866 -8.14 6.30 -13.09
C ARG A 866 -8.85 7.32 -13.97
N LEU A 867 -9.61 8.24 -13.35
CA LEU A 867 -10.34 9.31 -14.06
C LEU A 867 -9.36 10.24 -14.79
N MET A 868 -8.36 10.77 -14.08
CA MET A 868 -7.38 11.69 -14.65
C MET A 868 -6.63 11.07 -15.83
N ARG A 869 -6.16 9.82 -15.70
CA ARG A 869 -5.49 9.10 -16.80
C ARG A 869 -6.44 8.85 -17.97
N ARG A 870 -7.67 8.38 -17.71
CA ARG A 870 -8.70 8.14 -18.75
C ARG A 870 -8.99 9.40 -19.55
N VAL A 871 -9.14 10.54 -18.88
CA VAL A 871 -9.41 11.83 -19.51
C VAL A 871 -8.20 12.32 -20.31
N ALA A 872 -6.99 12.21 -19.77
CA ALA A 872 -5.77 12.57 -20.49
C ALA A 872 -5.61 11.75 -21.79
N LEU A 873 -5.80 10.44 -21.72
CA LEU A 873 -5.70 9.55 -22.89
C LEU A 873 -6.78 9.86 -23.95
N ARG A 874 -8.02 10.16 -23.53
CA ARG A 874 -9.11 10.52 -24.46
C ARG A 874 -8.91 11.89 -25.11
N ALA A 875 -8.27 12.83 -24.40
CA ALA A 875 -8.05 14.19 -24.88
C ALA A 875 -6.80 14.33 -25.76
N TRP A 876 -5.92 13.32 -25.78
CA TRP A 876 -4.71 13.38 -26.59
C TRP A 876 -5.01 13.35 -28.09
N SER A 877 -4.31 14.20 -28.83
CA SER A 877 -4.28 14.25 -30.29
C SER A 877 -2.84 14.30 -30.77
N ASP A 878 -2.59 13.79 -31.97
CA ASP A 878 -1.26 13.86 -32.60
C ASP A 878 -0.94 15.30 -33.06
N GLU A 879 0.27 15.53 -33.55
CA GLU A 879 0.71 16.86 -34.04
C GLU A 879 -0.13 17.40 -35.20
N LEU A 880 -0.87 16.54 -35.89
CA LEU A 880 -1.77 16.89 -37.00
C LEU A 880 -3.22 17.11 -36.50
N GLY A 881 -3.45 17.11 -35.18
CA GLY A 881 -4.75 17.28 -34.57
C GLY A 881 -5.69 16.09 -34.77
N ARG A 882 -5.19 14.95 -35.24
CA ARG A 882 -5.99 13.73 -35.38
C ARG A 882 -6.16 13.12 -34.00
N SER A 883 -7.39 12.81 -33.64
CA SER A 883 -7.66 12.05 -32.43
C SER A 883 -7.05 10.65 -32.60
N GLY A 884 -6.36 10.17 -31.56
CA GLY A 884 -5.70 8.86 -31.55
C GLY A 884 -6.46 7.69 -30.90
N PRO A 885 -7.82 7.62 -30.88
CA PRO A 885 -8.52 6.67 -30.02
C PRO A 885 -8.18 5.21 -30.37
N LEU A 886 -8.01 4.86 -31.65
CA LEU A 886 -7.67 3.47 -32.05
C LEU A 886 -6.32 2.99 -31.50
N GLN A 887 -5.30 3.86 -31.45
CA GLN A 887 -3.98 3.50 -30.92
C GLN A 887 -3.97 3.42 -29.39
N LEU A 888 -4.84 4.19 -28.72
CA LEU A 888 -4.92 4.27 -27.25
C LEU A 888 -6.01 3.38 -26.64
N GLU A 889 -6.89 2.78 -27.45
CA GLU A 889 -7.97 1.90 -27.02
C GLU A 889 -7.50 0.74 -26.10
N PRO A 890 -6.42 0.01 -26.42
CA PRO A 890 -5.91 -1.02 -25.51
C PRO A 890 -5.51 -0.47 -24.13
N ARG A 891 -4.96 0.75 -24.09
CA ARG A 891 -4.58 1.42 -22.83
C ARG A 891 -5.83 1.83 -22.05
N LEU A 892 -6.86 2.32 -22.73
CA LEU A 892 -8.15 2.69 -22.11
C LEU A 892 -8.87 1.48 -21.50
N ARG A 893 -8.86 0.33 -22.18
CA ARG A 893 -9.45 -0.92 -21.66
C ARG A 893 -8.70 -1.46 -20.45
N ASN A 894 -7.37 -1.30 -20.41
CA ASN A 894 -6.51 -1.85 -19.35
C ASN A 894 -6.19 -0.86 -18.21
N ILE A 895 -6.90 0.26 -18.07
CA ILE A 895 -6.62 1.26 -17.01
C ILE A 895 -6.66 0.64 -15.61
N VAL A 896 -7.60 -0.28 -15.37
CA VAL A 896 -7.76 -1.01 -14.10
C VAL A 896 -6.53 -1.86 -13.76
N GLU A 897 -5.75 -2.27 -14.76
CA GLU A 897 -4.49 -2.98 -14.55
C GLU A 897 -3.34 -2.07 -14.20
N GLN A 898 -3.42 -0.79 -14.57
CA GLN A 898 -2.35 0.17 -14.40
C GLN A 898 -2.46 0.93 -13.08
N GLU A 899 -3.68 1.28 -12.66
CA GLU A 899 -3.96 1.99 -11.42
C GLU A 899 -4.78 1.10 -10.47
N PRO A 900 -4.30 0.88 -9.21
CA PRO A 900 -5.15 0.32 -8.18
C PRO A 900 -6.35 1.21 -7.90
#